data_AF-A0A2V8AIX2-F1
#
_entry.id   AF-A0A2V8AIX2-F1
#
_cell.length_a   1.000
_cell.length_b   1.000
_cell.length_c   1.000
_cell.angle_alpha   90.00
_cell.angle_beta   90.00
_cell.angle_gamma   90.00
#
_symmetry.space_group_name_H-M   'P 1'
#
loop_
_entity.id
_entity.type
_entity.pdbx_description
1 polymer ?
#
loop_
_entity_poly.entity_id
_entity_poly.type
_entity_poly.pdbx_seq_one_letter_code
_entity_poly.pdbx_strand_id
1 'polypeptide(L)'
;MTAARPLLFAALAASVFAAQDSSRPIDLTITEGTAMAAAMSPDGTIAIDLLGRLWLLPISGGVAKKITPDLLEARLPSWSPDGESIAFQGYGDDGAWHIYTIRWDGTNLRALTSGEFDDREPAWSHDGSRIAFSSDRYGGISTIWQLAVGTGEVRRLTTRDGWMPAWSPNDRQITFVSGDEGVPRPAPGLWTIDASGRERLLRPSFSAAAPAWSPDGTQLAYTTGESTLEVSTPLKPGVASIARDEDVFPFRPQWLSATEILYTADGRIRRRSLTGRVETIPFRANLTLQRSTYTIAHRPLEPTTPQRVGGIVTPVVSPDGRAVAFVALGDVWVMPVDSRNGDPFKVTNDAAVELDPAWSPDGTALAFSSDRSGRMELWMHDFRANRDTALTRGGGRISGAAWSPDGNHIAFVEDRHRIGVVTVYPDAHAMVVPEFVSRAEIGRPTWSADNHVIAAGDLFAYSNRYREGLNQLVMHAVDPAGVYSSVVFPSHSSGNRDDTGPVWSPDGFRMAFATEGRLWSVNVDGKGSPTAPPSSIAEDAPESPSWEGDTRHIVYQTPNGLRRILSDGGSPDSIPIDLGWRPSPPPERVVVHAGHIFDGVFEGLRNESDIVVEHGIIREIASHRDELHAGVVVDAGQEIVMPGLIDMDARLNQDDGAAFGRAFLAYGITSVRIPAINPYVALEQRESFDAARRPGPRLFVAGDPFDGMRVYDRGSVSIASDEQLVRELDRARTLDVDFFATNVRLPDRYQRQITDFAHRIGKPVLSQELYPASEYGVDGAVHLRTRRAYADIVDLVAKSGMALTPTIGVQGGFNARVTGDRSLLFDRRFSLYPLPLVSALTDLATARRQPALDAALKPLESSLVAIHAAGGRILAGSDAPAIPYGLGLHVELESFVHAGLTPFEALQTATVNAAQALGLERELGTIEPGKLADLTFLGSDPLLDIKNTRDVKRVMKGGRVYVVTDLLNR
;
A
#
# COMPACT_ATOMS: atom_id res chain seq x y z
N MET A 1 9.44 30.07 40.16
CA MET A 1 10.07 29.11 41.10
C MET A 1 9.95 27.72 40.50
N THR A 2 11.06 27.26 39.93
CA THR A 2 11.57 25.88 39.87
C THR A 2 10.59 24.69 39.90
N ALA A 3 10.56 23.98 38.76
CA ALA A 3 10.72 22.53 38.61
C ALA A 3 10.00 21.59 39.59
N ALA A 4 9.00 20.86 39.08
CA ALA A 4 8.87 19.39 39.15
C ALA A 4 7.45 18.98 38.73
N ARG A 5 7.30 18.40 37.52
CA ARG A 5 6.31 17.36 37.17
C ARG A 5 6.44 17.03 35.67
N PRO A 6 7.16 15.94 35.35
CA PRO A 6 6.54 14.90 34.55
C PRO A 6 6.98 13.53 35.07
N LEU A 7 6.21 12.92 35.97
CA LEU A 7 6.49 11.55 36.43
C LEU A 7 5.22 10.72 36.70
N LEU A 8 4.03 11.20 36.31
CA LEU A 8 2.78 10.46 36.52
C LEU A 8 2.29 9.66 35.30
N PHE A 9 2.86 9.85 34.11
CA PHE A 9 2.48 9.07 32.91
C PHE A 9 3.27 7.76 32.75
N ALA A 10 4.38 7.59 33.48
CA ALA A 10 5.16 6.34 33.46
C ALA A 10 4.65 5.28 34.45
N ALA A 11 3.78 5.63 35.40
CA ALA A 11 3.37 4.74 36.49
C ALA A 11 1.99 4.07 36.31
N LEU A 12 1.13 4.58 35.42
CA LEU A 12 -0.13 3.89 35.04
C LEU A 12 0.03 2.88 33.90
N ALA A 13 1.24 2.78 33.32
CA ALA A 13 1.59 1.74 32.34
C ALA A 13 1.89 0.36 32.99
N ALA A 14 1.80 0.22 34.32
CA ALA A 14 2.31 -0.95 35.04
C ALA A 14 1.26 -1.78 35.79
N SER A 15 -0.05 -1.49 35.70
CA SER A 15 -1.04 -2.29 36.44
C SER A 15 -2.45 -2.25 35.87
N VAL A 16 -2.68 -2.82 34.68
CA VAL A 16 -3.81 -3.72 34.31
C VAL A 16 -3.38 -4.44 33.01
N PHE A 17 -3.57 -5.77 32.95
CA PHE A 17 -3.10 -6.73 31.93
C PHE A 17 -1.62 -7.14 32.00
N ALA A 18 -1.28 -7.93 33.03
CA ALA A 18 -0.19 -8.88 32.95
C ALA A 18 -0.70 -10.16 32.25
N ALA A 19 -0.89 -10.11 30.93
CA ALA A 19 -0.60 -11.28 30.11
C ALA A 19 0.85 -11.08 29.67
N GLN A 20 1.77 -11.88 30.24
CA GLN A 20 3.15 -11.88 29.78
C GLN A 20 3.14 -12.38 28.33
N ASP A 21 3.37 -11.49 27.37
CA ASP A 21 3.70 -11.86 26.00
C ASP A 21 4.94 -12.76 26.06
N SER A 22 4.76 -14.08 25.93
CA SER A 22 5.88 -14.99 25.72
C SER A 22 6.24 -14.95 24.25
N SER A 23 7.41 -14.40 23.92
CA SER A 23 8.01 -14.65 22.60
C SER A 23 8.70 -16.02 22.63
N ARG A 24 8.51 -16.80 21.57
CA ARG A 24 9.27 -18.04 21.35
C ARG A 24 10.29 -17.83 20.22
N PRO A 25 11.55 -18.25 20.41
CA PRO A 25 12.53 -18.25 19.32
C PRO A 25 12.19 -19.35 18.30
N ILE A 26 12.46 -19.07 17.03
CA ILE A 26 12.36 -20.03 15.93
C ILE A 26 13.69 -20.00 15.17
N ASP A 27 14.47 -21.06 15.28
CA ASP A 27 15.75 -21.17 14.60
C ASP A 27 15.58 -21.66 13.16
N LEU A 28 16.20 -20.93 12.23
CA LEU A 28 16.24 -21.23 10.81
C LEU A 28 17.67 -21.45 10.35
N THR A 29 17.85 -22.43 9.47
CA THR A 29 19.11 -22.70 8.79
C THR A 29 18.91 -22.53 7.29
N ILE A 30 19.51 -21.49 6.74
CA ILE A 30 19.37 -21.09 5.35
C ILE A 30 20.51 -21.68 4.52
N THR A 31 20.17 -22.37 3.43
CA THR A 31 21.13 -22.97 2.49
C THR A 31 20.88 -22.60 1.03
N GLU A 32 19.76 -21.94 0.75
CA GLU A 32 19.47 -21.28 -0.52
C GLU A 32 18.95 -19.87 -0.23
N GLY A 33 19.25 -18.89 -1.08
CA GLY A 33 18.83 -17.50 -0.87
C GLY A 33 18.19 -16.86 -2.09
N THR A 34 17.09 -16.16 -1.89
CA THR A 34 16.36 -15.42 -2.91
C THR A 34 17.01 -14.06 -3.12
N ALA A 35 17.32 -13.73 -4.39
CA ALA A 35 17.89 -12.44 -4.76
C ALA A 35 19.13 -12.04 -3.92
N MET A 36 20.07 -12.97 -3.74
CA MET A 36 21.35 -12.71 -3.05
C MET A 36 22.42 -12.14 -3.99
N ALA A 37 23.22 -11.20 -3.51
CA ALA A 37 24.45 -10.74 -4.18
C ALA A 37 25.69 -11.33 -3.50
N ALA A 38 26.78 -11.51 -4.25
CA ALA A 38 28.05 -12.01 -3.73
C ALA A 38 29.23 -11.18 -4.24
N ALA A 39 30.15 -10.85 -3.35
CA ALA A 39 31.41 -10.18 -3.66
C ALA A 39 32.58 -10.93 -3.02
N MET A 40 33.71 -11.03 -3.71
CA MET A 40 34.87 -11.76 -3.21
C MET A 40 36.04 -10.83 -2.93
N SER A 41 36.72 -11.04 -1.80
CA SER A 41 37.97 -10.39 -1.46
C SER A 41 39.14 -11.00 -2.28
N PRO A 42 40.30 -10.32 -2.33
CA PRO A 42 41.50 -10.86 -2.98
C PRO A 42 42.00 -12.19 -2.40
N ASP A 43 41.75 -12.46 -1.10
CA ASP A 43 42.19 -13.67 -0.40
C ASP A 43 41.21 -14.85 -0.49
N GLY A 44 40.07 -14.68 -1.18
CA GLY A 44 39.07 -15.73 -1.38
C GLY A 44 37.99 -15.81 -0.29
N THR A 45 37.82 -14.78 0.52
CA THR A 45 36.64 -14.61 1.38
C THR A 45 35.48 -14.04 0.57
N ILE A 46 34.29 -14.63 0.69
CA ILE A 46 33.08 -14.17 0.04
C ILE A 46 32.25 -13.40 1.06
N ALA A 47 31.80 -12.21 0.68
CA ALA A 47 30.72 -11.47 1.33
C ALA A 47 29.43 -11.70 0.54
N ILE A 48 28.38 -12.16 1.21
CA ILE A 48 27.04 -12.29 0.63
C ILE A 48 26.07 -11.33 1.29
N ASP A 49 25.23 -10.71 0.46
CA ASP A 49 23.98 -10.08 0.84
C ASP A 49 22.91 -11.18 0.83
N LEU A 50 22.41 -11.53 2.00
CA LEU A 50 21.36 -12.53 2.19
C LEU A 50 20.37 -12.00 3.21
N LEU A 51 19.11 -11.87 2.79
CA LEU A 51 18.02 -11.31 3.60
C LEU A 51 18.39 -9.92 4.16
N GLY A 52 18.97 -9.04 3.35
CA GLY A 52 19.29 -7.68 3.78
C GLY A 52 20.37 -7.58 4.87
N ARG A 53 21.18 -8.63 5.06
CA ARG A 53 22.32 -8.65 5.98
C ARG A 53 23.57 -9.12 5.26
N LEU A 54 24.74 -8.69 5.73
CA LEU A 54 26.02 -9.17 5.19
C LEU A 54 26.59 -10.33 5.99
N TRP A 55 26.99 -11.37 5.27
CA TRP A 55 27.59 -12.59 5.82
C TRP A 55 28.90 -12.92 5.13
N LEU A 56 29.86 -13.46 5.88
CA LEU A 56 31.15 -13.89 5.36
C LEU A 56 31.32 -15.40 5.40
N LEU A 57 31.88 -15.95 4.34
CA LEU A 57 32.27 -17.37 4.24
C LEU A 57 33.49 -17.53 3.32
N PRO A 58 34.31 -18.58 3.46
CA PRO A 58 35.41 -18.84 2.54
C PRO A 58 34.89 -19.34 1.18
N ILE A 59 35.70 -19.21 0.11
CA ILE A 59 35.39 -19.73 -1.23
C ILE A 59 35.16 -21.26 -1.25
N SER A 60 35.66 -22.00 -0.25
CA SER A 60 35.36 -23.42 -0.08
C SER A 60 33.93 -23.70 0.38
N GLY A 61 33.19 -22.68 0.79
CA GLY A 61 31.88 -22.80 1.41
C GLY A 61 31.95 -23.06 2.91
N GLY A 62 30.78 -23.14 3.56
CA GLY A 62 30.67 -23.43 4.99
C GLY A 62 29.62 -22.61 5.71
N VAL A 63 29.76 -22.50 7.04
CA VAL A 63 28.88 -21.68 7.88
C VAL A 63 29.28 -20.22 7.74
N ALA A 64 28.34 -19.40 7.30
CA ALA A 64 28.52 -17.98 7.11
C ALA A 64 28.40 -17.22 8.45
N LYS A 65 29.26 -16.22 8.65
CA LYS A 65 29.27 -15.34 9.82
C LYS A 65 28.62 -14.00 9.47
N LYS A 66 27.53 -13.62 10.17
CA LYS A 66 26.95 -12.28 10.06
C LYS A 66 27.93 -11.23 10.58
N ILE A 67 28.07 -10.12 9.87
CA ILE A 67 28.97 -9.01 10.26
C ILE A 67 28.25 -7.67 10.46
N THR A 68 27.00 -7.53 10.01
CA THR A 68 26.21 -6.31 10.16
C THR A 68 25.25 -6.37 11.36
N PRO A 69 24.88 -5.22 11.96
CA PRO A 69 23.85 -5.13 12.99
C PRO A 69 22.45 -5.51 12.47
N ASP A 70 21.55 -5.81 13.40
CA ASP A 70 20.18 -6.27 13.09
C ASP A 70 19.26 -5.16 12.55
N LEU A 71 19.46 -3.90 12.94
CA LEU A 71 18.59 -2.79 12.50
C LEU A 71 19.14 -2.01 11.30
N LEU A 72 20.19 -2.54 10.66
CA LEU A 72 20.78 -1.96 9.46
C LEU A 72 20.55 -2.94 8.31
N GLU A 73 19.70 -2.57 7.37
CA GLU A 73 19.62 -3.28 6.11
C GLU A 73 20.90 -3.03 5.32
N ALA A 74 21.58 -4.06 4.87
CA ALA A 74 22.89 -3.98 4.24
C ALA A 74 22.93 -4.83 2.97
N ARG A 75 23.14 -4.19 1.82
CA ARG A 75 23.04 -4.82 0.50
C ARG A 75 24.21 -4.49 -0.42
N LEU A 76 24.39 -5.33 -1.45
CA LEU A 76 25.35 -5.13 -2.54
C LEU A 76 26.80 -4.84 -2.06
N PRO A 77 27.48 -5.82 -1.43
CA PRO A 77 28.83 -5.64 -0.93
C PRO A 77 29.85 -5.41 -2.07
N SER A 78 30.89 -4.63 -1.78
CA SER A 78 32.06 -4.39 -2.63
C SER A 78 33.31 -4.37 -1.75
N TRP A 79 34.22 -5.31 -1.96
CA TRP A 79 35.46 -5.38 -1.20
C TRP A 79 36.45 -4.28 -1.57
N SER A 80 37.25 -3.91 -0.59
CA SER A 80 38.52 -3.24 -0.84
C SER A 80 39.55 -4.18 -1.48
N PRO A 81 40.42 -3.73 -2.42
CA PRO A 81 41.55 -4.48 -2.95
C PRO A 81 42.62 -4.85 -1.93
N ASP A 82 42.62 -4.28 -0.73
CA ASP A 82 43.43 -4.80 0.39
C ASP A 82 42.71 -5.91 1.18
N GLY A 83 41.41 -6.13 0.94
CA GLY A 83 40.59 -7.11 1.66
C GLY A 83 40.25 -6.72 3.11
N GLU A 84 40.60 -5.52 3.58
CA GLU A 84 40.35 -5.14 4.97
C GLU A 84 38.92 -4.65 5.24
N SER A 85 38.25 -4.10 4.23
CA SER A 85 36.95 -3.43 4.37
C SER A 85 35.99 -3.80 3.26
N ILE A 86 34.70 -3.67 3.55
CA ILE A 86 33.60 -3.89 2.62
C ILE A 86 32.77 -2.61 2.56
N ALA A 87 32.62 -2.05 1.36
CA ALA A 87 31.64 -1.01 1.09
C ALA A 87 30.30 -1.66 0.73
N PHE A 88 29.18 -1.08 1.16
CA PHE A 88 27.84 -1.57 0.86
C PHE A 88 26.83 -0.43 0.93
N GLN A 89 25.64 -0.62 0.36
CA GLN A 89 24.53 0.32 0.58
C GLN A 89 23.77 -0.10 1.84
N GLY A 90 23.49 0.85 2.72
CA GLY A 90 22.81 0.60 3.99
C GLY A 90 21.56 1.45 4.16
N TYR A 91 20.48 0.85 4.66
CA TYR A 91 19.25 1.55 5.04
C TYR A 91 19.09 1.50 6.56
N GLY A 92 19.07 2.67 7.20
CA GLY A 92 19.00 2.80 8.65
C GLY A 92 17.87 3.71 9.11
N ASP A 93 17.96 4.14 10.37
CA ASP A 93 16.92 4.91 11.06
C ASP A 93 16.62 6.29 10.44
N ASP A 94 17.53 6.83 9.64
CA ASP A 94 17.35 8.11 8.95
C ASP A 94 16.61 7.99 7.61
N GLY A 95 16.10 6.80 7.27
CA GLY A 95 15.13 6.61 6.19
C GLY A 95 15.68 6.79 4.76
N ALA A 96 17.00 6.86 4.59
CA ALA A 96 17.69 6.98 3.31
C ALA A 96 18.75 5.89 3.13
N TRP A 97 19.07 5.58 1.87
CA TRP A 97 20.17 4.66 1.55
C TRP A 97 21.51 5.40 1.55
N HIS A 98 22.47 4.93 2.34
CA HIS A 98 23.82 5.51 2.38
C HIS A 98 24.89 4.50 1.98
N ILE A 99 26.06 5.02 1.59
CA ILE A 99 27.24 4.18 1.39
C ILE A 99 27.92 3.96 2.74
N TYR A 100 27.95 2.73 3.21
CA TYR A 100 28.64 2.33 4.43
C TYR A 100 29.95 1.63 4.13
N THR A 101 30.84 1.63 5.11
CA THR A 101 31.99 0.71 5.19
C THR A 101 32.00 -0.03 6.51
N ILE A 102 32.44 -1.29 6.48
CA ILE A 102 32.66 -2.13 7.66
C ILE A 102 33.94 -2.95 7.46
N ARG A 103 34.71 -3.22 8.53
CA ARG A 103 35.84 -4.16 8.45
C ARG A 103 35.33 -5.59 8.32
N TRP A 104 36.16 -6.45 7.73
CA TRP A 104 35.84 -7.88 7.57
C TRP A 104 35.50 -8.61 8.88
N ASP A 105 35.99 -8.13 10.02
CA ASP A 105 35.71 -8.72 11.33
C ASP A 105 34.35 -8.30 11.93
N GLY A 106 33.67 -7.32 11.32
CA GLY A 106 32.43 -6.70 11.77
C GLY A 106 32.62 -5.39 12.56
N THR A 107 33.85 -4.91 12.72
CA THR A 107 34.14 -3.68 13.45
C THR A 107 34.20 -2.45 12.53
N ASN A 108 34.30 -1.25 13.12
CA ASN A 108 34.44 0.02 12.40
C ASN A 108 33.36 0.28 11.34
N LEU A 109 32.13 -0.13 11.61
CA LEU A 109 30.98 0.26 10.82
C LEU A 109 30.85 1.80 10.81
N ARG A 110 30.79 2.40 9.62
CA ARG A 110 30.58 3.83 9.45
C ARG A 110 29.86 4.13 8.14
N ALA A 111 28.92 5.08 8.17
CA ALA A 111 28.40 5.72 6.98
C ALA A 111 29.47 6.67 6.40
N LEU A 112 29.66 6.63 5.08
CA LEU A 112 30.52 7.54 4.33
C LEU A 112 29.73 8.65 3.65
N THR A 113 28.42 8.45 3.48
CA THR A 113 27.49 9.46 3.01
C THR A 113 26.40 9.72 4.06
N SER A 114 25.68 10.83 3.90
CA SER A 114 24.61 11.28 4.79
C SER A 114 23.68 12.22 4.04
N GLY A 115 22.47 12.42 4.57
CA GLY A 115 21.50 13.38 4.05
C GLY A 115 20.22 12.68 3.61
N GLU A 116 19.40 13.39 2.85
CA GLU A 116 18.07 12.92 2.45
C GLU A 116 18.08 12.02 1.21
N PHE A 117 19.22 11.87 0.53
CA PHE A 117 19.36 11.24 -0.79
C PHE A 117 19.66 9.75 -0.70
N ASP A 118 19.15 8.97 -1.66
CA ASP A 118 19.48 7.55 -1.77
C ASP A 118 20.79 7.39 -2.55
N ASP A 119 21.85 6.97 -1.86
CA ASP A 119 23.13 6.56 -2.43
C ASP A 119 23.26 5.04 -2.45
N ARG A 120 23.45 4.47 -3.64
CA ARG A 120 23.30 3.03 -3.86
C ARG A 120 24.41 2.43 -4.72
N GLU A 121 24.56 1.12 -4.60
CA GLU A 121 25.37 0.27 -5.49
C GLU A 121 26.87 0.63 -5.54
N PRO A 122 27.58 0.62 -4.40
CA PRO A 122 28.99 1.00 -4.36
C PRO A 122 29.89 0.10 -5.22
N ALA A 123 30.95 0.70 -5.74
CA ALA A 123 32.06 0.03 -6.40
C ALA A 123 33.38 0.68 -5.99
N TRP A 124 34.25 -0.07 -5.31
CA TRP A 124 35.60 0.38 -4.97
C TRP A 124 36.48 0.47 -6.23
N SER A 125 37.33 1.49 -6.30
CA SER A 125 38.42 1.55 -7.26
C SER A 125 39.50 0.52 -6.91
N HIS A 126 40.26 0.07 -7.92
CA HIS A 126 41.33 -0.91 -7.73
C HIS A 126 42.50 -0.32 -6.93
N ASP A 127 42.69 1.01 -6.97
CA ASP A 127 43.65 1.74 -6.13
C ASP A 127 43.19 1.98 -4.68
N GLY A 128 41.92 1.70 -4.37
CA GLY A 128 41.30 1.88 -3.05
C GLY A 128 41.10 3.30 -2.55
N SER A 129 41.40 4.31 -3.37
CA SER A 129 41.23 5.71 -3.01
C SER A 129 39.79 6.22 -3.18
N ARG A 130 38.94 5.51 -3.94
CA ARG A 130 37.64 6.00 -4.40
C ARG A 130 36.54 4.95 -4.37
N ILE A 131 35.31 5.41 -4.18
CA ILE A 131 34.07 4.63 -4.39
C ILE A 131 33.24 5.33 -5.47
N ALA A 132 32.80 4.58 -6.48
CA ALA A 132 31.74 5.02 -7.38
C ALA A 132 30.39 4.48 -6.91
N PHE A 133 29.33 5.27 -7.04
CA PHE A 133 27.97 4.89 -6.61
C PHE A 133 26.93 5.66 -7.44
N SER A 134 25.67 5.21 -7.40
CA SER A 134 24.53 5.94 -7.97
C SER A 134 23.85 6.80 -6.91
N SER A 135 23.35 7.98 -7.27
CA SER A 135 22.63 8.84 -6.33
C SER A 135 21.58 9.70 -7.01
N ASP A 136 20.46 9.90 -6.32
CA ASP A 136 19.32 10.73 -6.75
C ASP A 136 19.49 12.23 -6.41
N ARG A 137 20.63 12.64 -5.85
CA ARG A 137 21.03 14.04 -5.56
C ARG A 137 20.90 15.02 -6.73
N TYR A 138 20.90 14.52 -7.97
CA TYR A 138 20.76 15.39 -9.14
C TYR A 138 19.32 15.89 -9.33
N GLY A 139 18.32 15.17 -8.80
CA GLY A 139 16.90 15.44 -8.97
C GLY A 139 16.36 14.91 -10.31
N GLY A 140 15.18 14.30 -10.27
CA GLY A 140 14.47 13.76 -11.44
C GLY A 140 15.08 12.48 -12.03
N ILE A 141 16.40 12.26 -11.89
CA ILE A 141 17.13 11.07 -12.33
C ILE A 141 18.21 10.68 -11.30
N SER A 142 18.62 9.41 -11.28
CA SER A 142 19.82 8.97 -10.56
C SER A 142 21.05 9.10 -11.44
N THR A 143 22.15 9.72 -10.98
CA THR A 143 23.41 9.86 -11.74
C THR A 143 24.56 9.12 -11.05
N ILE A 144 25.71 8.97 -11.72
CA ILE A 144 26.91 8.38 -11.11
C ILE A 144 27.72 9.47 -10.37
N TRP A 145 28.14 9.12 -9.16
CA TRP A 145 28.94 9.93 -8.26
C TRP A 145 30.20 9.19 -7.81
N GLN A 146 31.17 9.95 -7.32
CA GLN A 146 32.43 9.44 -6.79
C GLN A 146 32.67 10.03 -5.40
N LEU A 147 32.98 9.16 -4.43
CA LEU A 147 33.45 9.52 -3.11
C LEU A 147 34.95 9.24 -2.98
N ALA A 148 35.73 10.21 -2.50
CA ALA A 148 37.12 10.03 -2.11
C ALA A 148 37.20 9.48 -0.68
N VAL A 149 37.75 8.28 -0.50
CA VAL A 149 37.72 7.54 0.79
C VAL A 149 38.48 8.28 1.90
N GLY A 150 39.59 8.94 1.55
CA GLY A 150 40.44 9.64 2.53
C GLY A 150 39.90 10.99 3.01
N THR A 151 39.07 11.67 2.20
CA THR A 151 38.57 13.03 2.51
C THR A 151 37.06 13.08 2.74
N GLY A 152 36.31 12.08 2.27
CA GLY A 152 34.84 12.10 2.23
C GLY A 152 34.26 12.99 1.14
N GLU A 153 35.09 13.57 0.24
CA GLU A 153 34.61 14.45 -0.81
C GLU A 153 33.77 13.67 -1.83
N VAL A 154 32.55 14.14 -2.08
CA VAL A 154 31.60 13.59 -3.04
C VAL A 154 31.49 14.52 -4.25
N ARG A 155 31.68 13.98 -5.46
CA ARG A 155 31.49 14.72 -6.72
C ARG A 155 30.70 13.93 -7.75
N ARG A 156 29.88 14.63 -8.52
CA ARG A 156 29.11 14.04 -9.62
C ARG A 156 30.03 13.75 -10.81
N LEU A 157 29.79 12.64 -11.49
CA LEU A 157 30.51 12.27 -12.70
C LEU A 157 29.64 12.41 -13.96
N THR A 158 28.38 11.98 -13.93
CA THR A 158 27.52 11.95 -15.13
C THR A 158 26.44 13.03 -15.12
N THR A 159 25.96 13.38 -16.31
CA THR A 159 24.74 14.19 -16.51
C THR A 159 23.54 13.37 -16.94
N ARG A 160 23.77 12.14 -17.42
CA ARG A 160 22.72 11.17 -17.74
C ARG A 160 22.35 10.30 -16.55
N ASP A 161 21.18 9.67 -16.64
CA ASP A 161 20.76 8.65 -15.69
C ASP A 161 21.77 7.49 -15.67
N GLY A 162 22.05 6.93 -14.50
CA GLY A 162 23.08 5.92 -14.36
C GLY A 162 23.02 5.18 -13.04
N TRP A 163 23.23 3.86 -13.10
CA TRP A 163 23.30 2.98 -11.94
C TRP A 163 24.25 1.79 -12.13
N MET A 164 24.50 1.05 -11.05
CA MET A 164 25.38 -0.12 -10.96
C MET A 164 26.77 0.17 -11.58
N PRO A 165 27.51 1.17 -11.07
CA PRO A 165 28.82 1.52 -11.62
C PRO A 165 29.83 0.38 -11.45
N ALA A 166 30.80 0.31 -12.35
CA ALA A 166 31.92 -0.62 -12.30
C ALA A 166 33.17 0.02 -12.88
N TRP A 167 34.28 -0.04 -12.15
CA TRP A 167 35.57 0.48 -12.59
C TRP A 167 36.19 -0.41 -13.66
N SER A 168 36.82 0.20 -14.66
CA SER A 168 37.77 -0.52 -15.52
C SER A 168 39.00 -0.93 -14.71
N PRO A 169 39.73 -2.00 -15.09
CA PRO A 169 40.86 -2.52 -14.29
C PRO A 169 42.01 -1.54 -14.06
N ASN A 170 42.06 -0.45 -14.82
CA ASN A 170 43.05 0.61 -14.71
C ASN A 170 42.51 1.90 -14.07
N ASP A 171 41.30 1.87 -13.52
CA ASP A 171 40.60 3.00 -12.88
C ASP A 171 40.45 4.27 -13.73
N ARG A 172 40.54 4.15 -15.07
CA ARG A 172 40.41 5.28 -16.01
C ARG A 172 38.99 5.50 -16.54
N GLN A 173 38.14 4.48 -16.46
CA GLN A 173 36.76 4.51 -16.95
C GLN A 173 35.84 3.88 -15.90
N ILE A 174 34.61 4.37 -15.85
CA ILE A 174 33.51 3.74 -15.10
C ILE A 174 32.46 3.34 -16.12
N THR A 175 32.02 2.08 -16.07
CA THR A 175 30.87 1.57 -16.82
C THR A 175 29.66 1.53 -15.92
N PHE A 176 28.48 1.83 -16.45
CA PHE A 176 27.24 1.88 -15.71
C PHE A 176 26.06 1.54 -16.62
N VAL A 177 24.92 1.21 -16.02
CA VAL A 177 23.66 0.97 -16.74
C VAL A 177 22.90 2.29 -16.82
N SER A 178 22.29 2.58 -17.96
CA SER A 178 21.39 3.72 -18.17
C SER A 178 20.18 3.25 -18.96
N GLY A 179 18.99 3.65 -18.52
CA GLY A 179 17.74 3.51 -19.27
C GLY A 179 17.60 4.61 -20.32
N ASP A 180 18.46 5.63 -20.23
CA ASP A 180 18.44 6.85 -21.03
C ASP A 180 17.07 7.53 -20.92
N GLU A 181 16.52 7.53 -19.70
CA GLU A 181 15.22 8.10 -19.43
C GLU A 181 15.28 9.64 -19.44
N GLY A 182 14.21 10.27 -19.94
CA GLY A 182 14.11 11.73 -19.96
C GLY A 182 14.90 12.43 -21.06
N VAL A 183 15.51 11.69 -22.00
CA VAL A 183 16.14 12.27 -23.20
C VAL A 183 15.29 12.06 -24.47
N PRO A 184 15.34 12.97 -25.48
CA PRO A 184 14.49 12.86 -26.68
C PRO A 184 14.70 11.62 -27.55
N ARG A 185 15.85 10.95 -27.43
CA ARG A 185 16.21 9.74 -28.18
C ARG A 185 16.91 8.76 -27.25
N PRO A 186 16.15 7.95 -26.49
CA PRO A 186 16.72 7.03 -25.53
C PRO A 186 17.55 5.95 -26.22
N ALA A 187 18.73 5.70 -25.68
CA ALA A 187 19.66 4.65 -26.05
C ALA A 187 20.03 3.84 -24.79
N PRO A 188 19.10 3.03 -24.26
CA PRO A 188 19.33 2.25 -23.06
C PRO A 188 20.45 1.23 -23.26
N GLY A 189 21.19 0.96 -22.19
CA GLY A 189 22.21 -0.07 -22.16
C GLY A 189 23.38 0.24 -21.24
N LEU A 190 24.55 -0.29 -21.59
CA LEU A 190 25.78 -0.09 -20.84
C LEU A 190 26.53 1.11 -21.41
N TRP A 191 26.71 2.12 -20.57
CA TRP A 191 27.42 3.35 -20.85
C TRP A 191 28.74 3.40 -20.11
N THR A 192 29.67 4.22 -20.59
CA THR A 192 30.91 4.48 -19.88
C THR A 192 31.27 5.96 -19.88
N ILE A 193 31.89 6.40 -18.79
CA ILE A 193 32.48 7.72 -18.62
C ILE A 193 33.98 7.60 -18.36
N ASP A 194 34.79 8.45 -19.00
CA ASP A 194 36.22 8.54 -18.78
C ASP A 194 36.63 9.71 -17.86
N ALA A 195 37.91 9.78 -17.51
CA ALA A 195 38.45 10.84 -16.65
C ALA A 195 38.31 12.27 -17.22
N SER A 196 38.02 12.43 -18.51
CA SER A 196 37.74 13.73 -19.13
C SER A 196 36.27 14.16 -19.03
N GLY A 197 35.40 13.29 -18.49
CA GLY A 197 33.96 13.48 -18.42
C GLY A 197 33.23 13.07 -19.69
N ARG A 198 33.88 12.35 -20.62
CA ARG A 198 33.25 11.95 -21.87
C ARG A 198 32.43 10.67 -21.68
N GLU A 199 31.12 10.80 -21.82
CA GLU A 199 30.18 9.68 -21.82
C GLU A 199 30.03 9.05 -23.22
N ARG A 200 29.95 7.72 -23.31
CA ARG A 200 29.66 6.99 -24.56
C ARG A 200 28.90 5.68 -24.32
N LEU A 201 28.00 5.33 -25.24
CA LEU A 201 27.33 4.04 -25.24
C LEU A 201 28.34 2.94 -25.60
N LEU A 202 28.51 1.99 -24.70
CA LEU A 202 29.34 0.81 -24.91
C LEU A 202 28.53 -0.29 -25.61
N ARG A 203 27.32 -0.55 -25.11
CA ARG A 203 26.43 -1.62 -25.58
C ARG A 203 24.95 -1.23 -25.45
N PRO A 204 24.17 -1.23 -26.54
CA PRO A 204 22.72 -1.07 -26.43
C PRO A 204 22.11 -2.32 -25.80
N SER A 205 21.22 -2.13 -24.83
CA SER A 205 20.43 -3.21 -24.23
C SER A 205 19.29 -2.62 -23.39
N PHE A 206 18.11 -3.23 -23.46
CA PHE A 206 16.96 -2.87 -22.63
C PHE A 206 16.93 -3.62 -21.29
N SER A 207 17.77 -4.64 -21.12
CA SER A 207 17.69 -5.55 -19.98
C SER A 207 19.03 -5.78 -19.27
N ALA A 208 20.14 -5.22 -19.77
CA ALA A 208 21.45 -5.39 -19.15
C ALA A 208 21.52 -4.75 -17.77
N ALA A 209 22.12 -5.46 -16.82
CA ALA A 209 22.28 -5.06 -15.43
C ALA A 209 23.68 -5.42 -14.90
N ALA A 210 24.13 -4.65 -13.91
CA ALA A 210 25.29 -4.96 -13.07
C ALA A 210 26.58 -5.41 -13.81
N PRO A 211 27.21 -4.53 -14.63
CA PRO A 211 28.41 -4.87 -15.39
C PRO A 211 29.65 -5.13 -14.50
N ALA A 212 30.57 -5.96 -14.98
CA ALA A 212 31.88 -6.22 -14.37
C ALA A 212 32.97 -6.50 -15.42
N TRP A 213 34.13 -5.85 -15.28
CA TRP A 213 35.27 -6.00 -16.18
C TRP A 213 36.13 -7.21 -15.85
N SER A 214 36.61 -7.91 -16.88
CA SER A 214 37.64 -8.92 -16.69
C SER A 214 38.95 -8.28 -16.20
N PRO A 215 39.81 -9.01 -15.46
CA PRO A 215 41.03 -8.43 -14.87
C PRO A 215 42.00 -7.83 -15.90
N ASP A 216 42.00 -8.36 -17.12
CA ASP A 216 42.81 -7.88 -18.25
C ASP A 216 42.15 -6.73 -19.05
N GLY A 217 40.89 -6.39 -18.74
CA GLY A 217 40.10 -5.34 -19.39
C GLY A 217 39.62 -5.69 -20.79
N THR A 218 39.70 -6.95 -21.22
CA THR A 218 39.33 -7.37 -22.58
C THR A 218 37.87 -7.78 -22.72
N GLN A 219 37.20 -8.10 -21.61
CA GLN A 219 35.83 -8.61 -21.57
C GLN A 219 34.99 -7.90 -20.50
N LEU A 220 33.68 -7.91 -20.72
CA LEU A 220 32.67 -7.41 -19.81
C LEU A 220 31.63 -8.51 -19.57
N ALA A 221 31.41 -8.87 -18.31
CA ALA A 221 30.31 -9.71 -17.88
C ALA A 221 29.16 -8.84 -17.35
N TYR A 222 27.92 -9.22 -17.60
CA TYR A 222 26.74 -8.53 -17.07
C TYR A 222 25.54 -9.49 -17.03
N THR A 223 24.59 -9.21 -16.16
CA THR A 223 23.34 -9.98 -16.07
C THR A 223 22.26 -9.35 -16.95
N THR A 224 21.19 -10.08 -17.25
CA THR A 224 20.04 -9.53 -17.99
C THR A 224 18.72 -9.73 -17.25
N GLY A 225 17.71 -8.93 -17.61
CA GLY A 225 16.34 -9.06 -17.10
C GLY A 225 15.68 -10.41 -17.35
N GLU A 226 16.22 -11.21 -18.29
CA GLU A 226 15.81 -12.59 -18.55
C GLU A 226 16.40 -13.60 -17.55
N SER A 227 17.07 -13.15 -16.48
CA SER A 227 17.83 -13.98 -15.52
C SER A 227 19.00 -14.72 -16.17
N THR A 228 19.76 -14.09 -17.06
CA THR A 228 20.94 -14.72 -17.69
C THR A 228 22.25 -14.00 -17.37
N LEU A 229 23.37 -14.72 -17.54
CA LEU A 229 24.73 -14.16 -17.47
C LEU A 229 25.34 -14.09 -18.87
N GLU A 230 25.67 -12.88 -19.31
CA GLU A 230 26.27 -12.59 -20.61
C GLU A 230 27.72 -12.13 -20.48
N VAL A 231 28.56 -12.52 -21.45
CA VAL A 231 29.93 -12.05 -21.60
C VAL A 231 30.12 -11.49 -23.00
N SER A 232 30.72 -10.31 -23.09
CA SER A 232 31.00 -9.64 -24.36
C SER A 232 32.38 -9.00 -24.36
N THR A 233 32.91 -8.71 -25.55
CA THR A 233 34.04 -7.77 -25.66
C THR A 233 33.51 -6.34 -25.70
N PRO A 234 34.16 -5.33 -25.10
CA PRO A 234 33.67 -3.95 -25.07
C PRO A 234 33.48 -3.31 -26.46
N LEU A 235 34.26 -3.75 -27.46
CA LEU A 235 34.33 -3.10 -28.79
C LEU A 235 33.86 -3.98 -29.96
N LYS A 236 33.61 -5.30 -29.80
CA LYS A 236 33.03 -6.15 -30.87
C LYS A 236 31.65 -6.73 -30.50
N PRO A 237 30.69 -6.84 -31.44
CA PRO A 237 29.29 -7.25 -31.18
C PRO A 237 29.05 -8.70 -30.73
N GLY A 238 30.08 -9.46 -30.33
CA GLY A 238 29.90 -10.83 -29.87
C GLY A 238 29.44 -10.89 -28.42
N VAL A 239 28.27 -11.48 -28.18
CA VAL A 239 27.74 -11.80 -26.85
C VAL A 239 27.64 -13.31 -26.72
N ALA A 240 28.29 -13.86 -25.70
CA ALA A 240 28.15 -15.24 -25.30
C ALA A 240 27.34 -15.28 -23.99
N SER A 241 26.11 -15.82 -24.05
CA SER A 241 25.40 -16.17 -22.83
C SER A 241 25.94 -17.50 -22.30
N ILE A 242 26.43 -17.48 -21.07
CA ILE A 242 27.15 -18.60 -20.46
C ILE A 242 26.32 -19.33 -19.39
N ALA A 243 25.15 -18.82 -19.00
CA ALA A 243 24.20 -19.44 -18.07
C ALA A 243 22.76 -19.17 -18.51
N ARG A 244 22.25 -19.98 -19.45
CA ARG A 244 20.90 -19.81 -20.05
C ARG A 244 19.79 -20.57 -19.32
N ASP A 245 20.14 -21.64 -18.62
CA ASP A 245 19.21 -22.57 -17.98
C ASP A 245 19.19 -22.41 -16.44
N GLU A 246 19.67 -21.27 -15.95
CA GLU A 246 19.73 -20.91 -14.54
C GLU A 246 18.93 -19.63 -14.31
N ASP A 247 18.36 -19.45 -13.12
CA ASP A 247 17.76 -18.20 -12.69
C ASP A 247 18.85 -17.30 -12.08
N VAL A 248 19.63 -16.64 -12.94
CA VAL A 248 20.71 -15.73 -12.53
C VAL A 248 20.12 -14.46 -11.92
N PHE A 249 20.54 -14.13 -10.70
CA PHE A 249 20.09 -12.92 -10.02
C PHE A 249 20.74 -11.66 -10.62
N PRO A 250 20.04 -10.52 -10.65
CA PRO A 250 20.48 -9.32 -11.39
C PRO A 250 21.55 -8.50 -10.64
N PHE A 251 22.59 -9.17 -10.13
CA PHE A 251 23.67 -8.57 -9.34
C PHE A 251 25.04 -8.77 -10.00
N ARG A 252 26.00 -7.94 -9.57
CA ARG A 252 27.32 -7.83 -10.19
C ARG A 252 28.08 -9.18 -10.14
N PRO A 253 28.35 -9.82 -11.29
CA PRO A 253 29.24 -10.99 -11.31
C PRO A 253 30.67 -10.56 -10.97
N GLN A 254 31.45 -11.46 -10.38
CA GLN A 254 32.84 -11.20 -9.96
C GLN A 254 33.79 -12.06 -10.77
N TRP A 255 34.77 -11.44 -11.45
CA TRP A 255 35.80 -12.19 -12.13
C TRP A 255 36.83 -12.72 -11.13
N LEU A 256 37.04 -14.05 -11.13
CA LEU A 256 38.05 -14.72 -10.32
C LEU A 256 39.40 -14.82 -11.05
N SER A 257 39.34 -14.86 -12.38
CA SER A 257 40.47 -14.87 -13.30
C SER A 257 40.01 -14.37 -14.67
N ALA A 258 40.85 -14.38 -15.69
CA ALA A 258 40.44 -14.05 -17.06
C ALA A 258 39.41 -15.05 -17.66
N THR A 259 39.17 -16.19 -17.02
CA THR A 259 38.34 -17.28 -17.56
C THR A 259 37.33 -17.85 -16.56
N GLU A 260 37.21 -17.28 -15.35
CA GLU A 260 36.31 -17.76 -14.31
C GLU A 260 35.55 -16.62 -13.63
N ILE A 261 34.27 -16.85 -13.37
CA ILE A 261 33.32 -15.89 -12.83
C ILE A 261 32.57 -16.51 -11.64
N LEU A 262 32.43 -15.74 -10.55
CA LEU A 262 31.54 -15.98 -9.42
C LEU A 262 30.26 -15.17 -9.61
N TYR A 263 29.10 -15.78 -9.37
CA TYR A 263 27.79 -15.16 -9.50
C TYR A 263 26.77 -15.91 -8.64
N THR A 264 25.56 -15.38 -8.53
CA THR A 264 24.47 -16.00 -7.78
C THR A 264 23.32 -16.39 -8.73
N ALA A 265 22.84 -17.62 -8.58
CA ALA A 265 21.73 -18.16 -9.38
C ALA A 265 21.12 -19.39 -8.71
N ASP A 266 19.83 -19.64 -8.96
CA ASP A 266 19.10 -20.81 -8.43
C ASP A 266 19.22 -20.96 -6.91
N GLY A 267 19.19 -19.84 -6.19
CA GLY A 267 19.34 -19.81 -4.75
C GLY A 267 20.77 -20.06 -4.25
N ARG A 268 21.75 -20.17 -5.14
CA ARG A 268 23.11 -20.64 -4.82
C ARG A 268 24.18 -19.63 -5.21
N ILE A 269 25.35 -19.78 -4.60
CA ILE A 269 26.59 -19.16 -5.02
C ILE A 269 27.27 -20.09 -6.02
N ARG A 270 27.59 -19.60 -7.22
CA ARG A 270 28.16 -20.39 -8.31
C ARG A 270 29.48 -19.82 -8.79
N ARG A 271 30.42 -20.71 -9.14
CA ARG A 271 31.63 -20.41 -9.90
C ARG A 271 31.54 -21.09 -11.25
N ARG A 272 31.80 -20.36 -12.33
CA ARG A 272 31.75 -20.88 -13.69
C ARG A 272 33.00 -20.52 -14.48
N SER A 273 33.55 -21.48 -15.21
CA SER A 273 34.53 -21.23 -16.26
C SER A 273 33.83 -20.81 -17.55
N LEU A 274 34.44 -19.92 -18.34
CA LEU A 274 33.97 -19.58 -19.69
C LEU A 274 33.86 -20.80 -20.63
N THR A 275 34.51 -21.92 -20.28
CA THR A 275 34.43 -23.19 -21.03
C THR A 275 33.24 -24.07 -20.63
N GLY A 276 32.47 -23.69 -19.60
CA GLY A 276 31.22 -24.34 -19.18
C GLY A 276 31.29 -25.17 -17.90
N ARG A 277 32.46 -25.33 -17.24
CA ARG A 277 32.53 -25.96 -15.91
C ARG A 277 31.81 -25.09 -14.88
N VAL A 278 30.89 -25.67 -14.12
CA VAL A 278 30.13 -24.99 -13.05
C VAL A 278 30.36 -25.71 -11.72
N GLU A 279 30.54 -24.94 -10.66
CA GLU A 279 30.73 -25.41 -9.29
C GLU A 279 29.83 -24.60 -8.36
N THR A 280 29.17 -25.27 -7.42
CA THR A 280 28.36 -24.62 -6.38
C THR A 280 29.20 -24.47 -5.11
N ILE A 281 29.21 -23.27 -4.54
CA ILE A 281 29.83 -23.00 -3.24
C ILE A 281 28.74 -23.13 -2.18
N PRO A 282 28.77 -24.18 -1.33
CA PRO A 282 27.73 -24.38 -0.33
C PRO A 282 27.85 -23.35 0.77
N PHE A 283 26.72 -22.82 1.24
CA PHE A 283 26.70 -21.95 2.41
C PHE A 283 25.63 -22.40 3.42
N ARG A 284 25.81 -21.96 4.66
CA ARG A 284 24.82 -22.08 5.72
C ARG A 284 24.77 -20.78 6.52
N ALA A 285 23.62 -20.12 6.59
CA ALA A 285 23.38 -18.98 7.48
C ALA A 285 22.35 -19.36 8.54
N ASN A 286 22.61 -19.06 9.81
CA ASN A 286 21.69 -19.36 10.90
C ASN A 286 21.02 -18.06 11.36
N LEU A 287 19.69 -18.11 11.50
CA LEU A 287 18.83 -17.00 11.92
C LEU A 287 17.93 -17.47 13.05
N THR A 288 17.53 -16.55 13.92
CA THR A 288 16.53 -16.81 14.97
C THR A 288 15.44 -15.76 14.84
N LEU A 289 14.22 -16.19 14.52
CA LEU A 289 13.05 -15.32 14.49
C LEU A 289 12.41 -15.24 15.87
N GLN A 290 11.62 -14.20 16.11
CA GLN A 290 10.77 -14.07 17.29
C GLN A 290 9.31 -14.21 16.91
N ARG A 291 8.57 -15.08 17.61
CA ARG A 291 7.11 -15.15 17.48
C ARG A 291 6.43 -14.87 18.81
N SER A 292 5.69 -13.77 18.86
CA SER A 292 4.81 -13.42 19.98
C SER A 292 3.57 -14.30 20.01
N THR A 293 3.08 -14.59 21.21
CA THR A 293 1.77 -15.21 21.42
C THR A 293 0.88 -14.25 22.20
N TYR A 294 -0.19 -13.78 21.58
CA TYR A 294 -1.17 -12.88 22.18
C TYR A 294 -2.58 -13.25 21.68
N THR A 295 -3.62 -12.74 22.34
CA THR A 295 -5.01 -12.90 21.89
C THR A 295 -5.41 -11.71 21.04
N ILE A 296 -5.91 -11.98 19.83
CA ILE A 296 -6.42 -10.92 18.96
C ILE A 296 -7.70 -10.35 19.55
N ALA A 297 -7.74 -9.04 19.73
CA ALA A 297 -8.85 -8.28 20.30
C ALA A 297 -9.73 -7.72 19.19
N HIS A 298 -11.03 -8.01 19.27
CA HIS A 298 -12.01 -7.57 18.30
C HIS A 298 -13.08 -6.67 18.93
N ARG A 299 -13.53 -5.71 18.13
CA ARG A 299 -14.84 -5.08 18.34
C ARG A 299 -15.97 -6.12 18.21
N PRO A 300 -17.16 -5.87 18.78
CA PRO A 300 -18.35 -6.63 18.44
C PRO A 300 -18.62 -6.60 16.93
N LEU A 301 -18.82 -7.76 16.30
CA LEU A 301 -19.07 -7.85 14.86
C LEU A 301 -20.51 -7.44 14.48
N GLU A 302 -21.48 -7.75 15.35
CA GLU A 302 -22.90 -7.39 15.21
C GLU A 302 -23.37 -6.70 16.51
N PRO A 303 -23.07 -5.40 16.70
CA PRO A 303 -23.52 -4.67 17.88
C PRO A 303 -25.05 -4.64 17.97
N THR A 304 -25.61 -4.67 19.18
CA THR A 304 -27.08 -4.66 19.42
C THR A 304 -27.58 -3.39 20.10
N THR A 305 -26.67 -2.55 20.60
CA THR A 305 -26.98 -1.28 21.26
C THR A 305 -26.72 -0.09 20.33
N PRO A 306 -27.34 1.07 20.57
CA PRO A 306 -26.96 2.31 19.89
C PRO A 306 -25.45 2.58 20.03
N GLN A 307 -24.85 3.06 18.95
CA GLN A 307 -23.43 3.39 18.84
C GLN A 307 -23.27 4.90 18.63
N ARG A 308 -22.11 5.46 19.03
CA ARG A 308 -21.72 6.81 18.61
C ARG A 308 -21.17 6.74 17.18
N VAL A 309 -21.34 7.81 16.42
CA VAL A 309 -20.69 7.96 15.12
C VAL A 309 -19.22 8.27 15.33
N GLY A 310 -18.33 7.44 14.79
CA GLY A 310 -16.89 7.69 14.68
C GLY A 310 -16.48 8.13 13.27
N GLY A 311 -17.24 7.75 12.24
CA GLY A 311 -16.97 8.06 10.84
C GLY A 311 -17.41 9.46 10.42
N ILE A 312 -16.71 10.48 10.91
CA ILE A 312 -16.89 11.88 10.48
C ILE A 312 -15.87 12.18 9.40
N VAL A 313 -16.32 12.37 8.16
CA VAL A 313 -15.43 12.60 7.01
C VAL A 313 -15.52 14.05 6.58
N THR A 314 -14.36 14.69 6.43
CA THR A 314 -14.24 16.05 5.89
C THR A 314 -15.14 17.09 6.58
N PRO A 315 -14.97 17.35 7.89
CA PRO A 315 -15.65 18.46 8.53
C PRO A 315 -15.14 19.81 8.01
N VAL A 316 -16.06 20.64 7.51
CA VAL A 316 -15.77 22.00 7.03
C VAL A 316 -16.66 23.03 7.75
N VAL A 317 -16.03 24.07 8.31
CA VAL A 317 -16.75 25.12 9.03
C VAL A 317 -17.36 26.12 8.05
N SER A 318 -18.54 26.65 8.37
CA SER A 318 -19.20 27.69 7.58
C SER A 318 -18.40 29.01 7.63
N PRO A 319 -18.48 29.87 6.60
CA PRO A 319 -17.74 31.14 6.59
C PRO A 319 -18.02 32.05 7.80
N ASP A 320 -19.23 31.98 8.35
CA ASP A 320 -19.63 32.74 9.55
C ASP A 320 -19.25 32.07 10.89
N GLY A 321 -18.64 30.89 10.86
CA GLY A 321 -18.19 30.14 12.04
C GLY A 321 -19.32 29.51 12.87
N ARG A 322 -20.55 29.46 12.35
CA ARG A 322 -21.74 29.02 13.12
C ARG A 322 -22.14 27.58 12.93
N ALA A 323 -21.71 26.93 11.85
CA ALA A 323 -22.04 25.56 11.53
C ALA A 323 -20.84 24.79 10.98
N VAL A 324 -20.89 23.46 11.05
CA VAL A 324 -19.95 22.55 10.41
C VAL A 324 -20.73 21.60 9.51
N ALA A 325 -20.29 21.44 8.27
CA ALA A 325 -20.79 20.42 7.36
C ALA A 325 -19.80 19.25 7.31
N PHE A 326 -20.28 18.02 7.28
CA PHE A 326 -19.45 16.80 7.21
C PHE A 326 -20.24 15.65 6.62
N VAL A 327 -19.55 14.59 6.20
CA VAL A 327 -20.20 13.33 5.80
C VAL A 327 -20.18 12.35 6.96
N ALA A 328 -21.32 11.71 7.22
CA ALA A 328 -21.45 10.64 8.19
C ALA A 328 -22.68 9.76 7.88
N LEU A 329 -22.59 8.45 8.13
CA LEU A 329 -23.71 7.51 7.93
C LEU A 329 -24.30 7.56 6.51
N GLY A 330 -23.43 7.85 5.54
CA GLY A 330 -23.73 7.89 4.12
C GLY A 330 -24.33 9.19 3.61
N ASP A 331 -24.52 10.20 4.46
CA ASP A 331 -25.19 11.44 4.09
C ASP A 331 -24.34 12.67 4.46
N VAL A 332 -24.61 13.79 3.81
CA VAL A 332 -24.08 15.10 4.20
C VAL A 332 -24.92 15.65 5.35
N TRP A 333 -24.27 16.02 6.45
CA TRP A 333 -24.87 16.63 7.63
C TRP A 333 -24.41 18.07 7.80
N VAL A 334 -25.27 18.89 8.39
CA VAL A 334 -24.93 20.23 8.90
C VAL A 334 -25.28 20.29 10.37
N MET A 335 -24.31 20.72 11.19
CA MET A 335 -24.43 20.82 12.64
C MET A 335 -24.06 22.22 13.12
N PRO A 336 -24.86 22.86 14.01
CA PRO A 336 -24.45 24.10 14.67
C PRO A 336 -23.20 23.90 15.54
N VAL A 337 -22.25 24.85 15.50
CA VAL A 337 -21.05 24.85 16.36
C VAL A 337 -21.42 24.95 17.84
N ASP A 338 -22.48 25.69 18.15
CA ASP A 338 -23.08 25.77 19.48
C ASP A 338 -24.40 25.00 19.47
N SER A 339 -24.43 23.87 20.16
CA SER A 339 -25.59 22.95 20.21
C SER A 339 -26.86 23.60 20.78
N ARG A 340 -26.76 24.75 21.46
CA ARG A 340 -27.94 25.52 21.90
C ARG A 340 -28.71 26.13 20.72
N ASN A 341 -28.09 26.18 19.54
CA ASN A 341 -28.67 26.77 18.33
C ASN A 341 -29.42 25.75 17.45
N GLY A 342 -29.55 24.49 17.89
CA GLY A 342 -30.34 23.46 17.22
C GLY A 342 -29.61 22.12 17.08
N ASP A 343 -30.34 21.13 16.58
CA ASP A 343 -29.83 19.78 16.35
C ASP A 343 -29.19 19.65 14.96
N PRO A 344 -28.24 18.69 14.76
CA PRO A 344 -27.75 18.35 13.44
C PRO A 344 -28.88 17.94 12.49
N PHE A 345 -28.80 18.33 11.22
CA PHE A 345 -29.76 17.91 10.19
C PHE A 345 -29.05 17.40 8.93
N LYS A 346 -29.74 16.53 8.19
CA LYS A 346 -29.26 15.98 6.93
C LYS A 346 -29.55 16.92 5.76
N VAL A 347 -28.55 17.15 4.92
CA VAL A 347 -28.68 17.80 3.61
C VAL A 347 -29.08 16.78 2.56
N THR A 348 -28.51 15.56 2.63
CA THR A 348 -28.80 14.46 1.72
C THR A 348 -29.39 13.27 2.49
N ASN A 349 -30.19 12.42 1.83
CA ASN A 349 -30.82 11.28 2.50
C ASN A 349 -31.18 10.19 1.49
N ASP A 350 -30.16 9.57 0.90
CA ASP A 350 -30.34 8.49 -0.07
C ASP A 350 -29.28 7.38 0.14
N ALA A 351 -29.04 6.55 -0.88
CA ALA A 351 -28.09 5.44 -0.83
C ALA A 351 -26.82 5.72 -1.65
N ALA A 352 -26.65 6.95 -2.15
CA ALA A 352 -25.44 7.40 -2.81
C ALA A 352 -24.28 7.47 -1.81
N VAL A 353 -23.06 7.51 -2.33
CA VAL A 353 -21.88 7.93 -1.59
C VAL A 353 -21.75 9.44 -1.75
N GLU A 354 -21.61 10.13 -0.63
CA GLU A 354 -21.40 11.57 -0.54
C GLU A 354 -19.99 11.84 -0.05
N LEU A 355 -19.29 12.81 -0.65
CA LEU A 355 -17.91 13.17 -0.30
C LEU A 355 -17.74 14.68 -0.32
N ASP A 356 -16.71 15.14 0.42
CA ASP A 356 -16.11 16.47 0.26
C ASP A 356 -17.07 17.66 0.26
N PRO A 357 -17.88 17.86 1.32
CA PRO A 357 -18.69 19.06 1.45
C PRO A 357 -17.80 20.32 1.46
N ALA A 358 -18.27 21.39 0.82
CA ALA A 358 -17.60 22.68 0.73
C ALA A 358 -18.62 23.83 0.68
N TRP A 359 -18.53 24.76 1.63
CA TRP A 359 -19.43 25.92 1.71
C TRP A 359 -19.15 26.95 0.61
N SER A 360 -20.21 27.53 0.05
CA SER A 360 -20.07 28.77 -0.72
C SER A 360 -19.53 29.89 0.17
N PRO A 361 -18.77 30.86 -0.37
CA PRO A 361 -18.21 31.95 0.44
C PRO A 361 -19.26 32.78 1.19
N ASP A 362 -20.49 32.85 0.67
CA ASP A 362 -21.62 33.53 1.31
C ASP A 362 -22.42 32.65 2.29
N GLY A 363 -22.04 31.38 2.45
CA GLY A 363 -22.66 30.41 3.35
C GLY A 363 -24.07 29.95 2.95
N THR A 364 -24.50 30.20 1.72
CA THR A 364 -25.89 29.91 1.29
C THR A 364 -26.05 28.70 0.39
N ALA A 365 -24.94 28.09 -0.01
CA ALA A 365 -24.93 26.82 -0.71
C ALA A 365 -23.82 25.90 -0.18
N LEU A 366 -23.99 24.60 -0.41
CA LEU A 366 -22.99 23.57 -0.13
C LEU A 366 -22.73 22.77 -1.40
N ALA A 367 -21.49 22.77 -1.88
CA ALA A 367 -21.04 21.85 -2.92
C ALA A 367 -20.56 20.55 -2.26
N PHE A 368 -20.76 19.42 -2.93
CA PHE A 368 -20.33 18.10 -2.49
C PHE A 368 -20.27 17.15 -3.67
N SER A 369 -19.53 16.06 -3.55
CA SER A 369 -19.44 15.04 -4.60
C SER A 369 -20.39 13.90 -4.28
N SER A 370 -21.16 13.46 -5.27
CA SER A 370 -22.19 12.43 -5.10
C SER A 370 -22.24 11.49 -6.27
N ASP A 371 -22.36 10.19 -6.00
CA ASP A 371 -22.54 9.20 -7.05
C ASP A 371 -23.99 8.99 -7.46
N ARG A 372 -24.95 9.78 -6.94
CA ARG A 372 -26.41 9.58 -7.11
C ARG A 372 -26.90 9.49 -8.55
N SER A 373 -26.17 10.05 -9.53
CA SER A 373 -26.50 9.96 -10.97
C SER A 373 -26.00 8.69 -11.66
N GLY A 374 -25.29 7.79 -10.95
CA GLY A 374 -24.66 6.60 -11.55
C GLY A 374 -23.13 6.60 -11.44
N ARG A 375 -22.52 7.77 -11.25
CA ARG A 375 -21.07 8.00 -11.18
C ARG A 375 -20.80 9.20 -10.27
N MET A 376 -19.59 9.33 -9.73
CA MET A 376 -19.23 10.47 -8.89
C MET A 376 -19.23 11.77 -9.68
N GLU A 377 -20.11 12.71 -9.31
CA GLU A 377 -20.26 14.03 -9.90
C GLU A 377 -20.31 15.11 -8.83
N LEU A 378 -20.12 16.36 -9.24
CA LEU A 378 -20.24 17.50 -8.34
C LEU A 378 -21.70 17.97 -8.28
N TRP A 379 -22.20 18.12 -7.06
CA TRP A 379 -23.54 18.59 -6.74
C TRP A 379 -23.48 19.83 -5.86
N MET A 380 -24.55 20.60 -5.89
CA MET A 380 -24.73 21.78 -5.04
C MET A 380 -26.13 21.79 -4.45
N HIS A 381 -26.21 21.90 -3.13
CA HIS A 381 -27.44 22.19 -2.41
C HIS A 381 -27.53 23.71 -2.14
N ASP A 382 -28.57 24.36 -2.65
CA ASP A 382 -28.90 25.76 -2.35
C ASP A 382 -29.90 25.80 -1.19
N PHE A 383 -29.50 26.38 -0.05
CA PHE A 383 -30.35 26.45 1.15
C PHE A 383 -31.49 27.47 1.03
N ARG A 384 -31.36 28.48 0.17
CA ARG A 384 -32.41 29.50 -0.06
C ARG A 384 -33.52 28.92 -0.93
N ALA A 385 -33.14 28.20 -1.98
CA ALA A 385 -34.08 27.55 -2.90
C ALA A 385 -34.54 26.16 -2.41
N ASN A 386 -33.82 25.58 -1.44
CA ASN A 386 -33.97 24.19 -0.99
C ASN A 386 -33.94 23.20 -2.17
N ARG A 387 -32.88 23.29 -2.98
CA ARG A 387 -32.76 22.54 -4.24
C ARG A 387 -31.33 22.04 -4.48
N ASP A 388 -31.24 20.77 -4.88
CA ASP A 388 -30.00 20.16 -5.37
C ASP A 388 -29.84 20.35 -6.88
N THR A 389 -28.64 20.72 -7.31
CA THR A 389 -28.28 20.89 -8.73
C THR A 389 -26.98 20.16 -9.04
N ALA A 390 -26.98 19.32 -10.07
CA ALA A 390 -25.75 18.73 -10.59
C ALA A 390 -24.98 19.78 -11.37
N LEU A 391 -23.73 20.03 -10.96
CA LEU A 391 -22.83 21.03 -11.56
C LEU A 391 -22.00 20.44 -12.70
N THR A 392 -21.72 19.14 -12.65
CA THR A 392 -21.00 18.43 -13.70
C THR A 392 -21.88 17.35 -14.32
N ARG A 393 -21.61 17.04 -15.60
CA ARG A 393 -22.29 16.00 -16.36
C ARG A 393 -21.28 15.28 -17.27
N GLY A 394 -20.78 14.15 -16.81
CA GLY A 394 -19.83 13.31 -17.56
C GLY A 394 -18.38 13.64 -17.21
N GLY A 395 -17.43 13.00 -17.90
CA GLY A 395 -16.00 13.05 -17.54
C GLY A 395 -15.58 11.86 -16.67
N GLY A 396 -14.43 12.00 -16.02
CA GLY A 396 -13.90 11.08 -15.01
C GLY A 396 -14.66 11.12 -13.69
N ARG A 397 -14.15 10.43 -12.66
CA ARG A 397 -14.71 10.46 -11.31
C ARG A 397 -14.30 11.76 -10.62
N ILE A 398 -15.26 12.55 -10.15
CA ILE A 398 -15.01 13.90 -9.61
C ILE A 398 -15.13 13.90 -8.09
N SER A 399 -14.14 14.44 -7.39
CA SER A 399 -14.16 14.64 -5.92
C SER A 399 -13.43 15.94 -5.50
N GLY A 400 -13.35 16.23 -4.20
CA GLY A 400 -12.54 17.31 -3.66
C GLY A 400 -13.02 18.73 -4.00
N ALA A 401 -14.30 19.02 -3.82
CA ALA A 401 -14.85 20.35 -4.11
C ALA A 401 -14.18 21.47 -3.28
N ALA A 402 -13.84 22.59 -3.93
CA ALA A 402 -13.33 23.79 -3.28
C ALA A 402 -13.82 25.06 -3.97
N TRP A 403 -14.58 25.89 -3.27
CA TRP A 403 -15.10 27.16 -3.79
C TRP A 403 -14.01 28.21 -3.94
N SER A 404 -14.07 28.98 -5.03
CA SER A 404 -13.29 30.21 -5.17
C SER A 404 -13.82 31.28 -4.21
N PRO A 405 -12.95 32.13 -3.65
CA PRO A 405 -13.34 33.24 -2.76
C PRO A 405 -14.44 34.15 -3.31
N ASP A 406 -14.51 34.35 -4.63
CA ASP A 406 -15.53 35.18 -5.26
C ASP A 406 -16.90 34.48 -5.44
N GLY A 407 -16.97 33.17 -5.20
CA GLY A 407 -18.18 32.36 -5.33
C GLY A 407 -18.58 32.03 -6.76
N ASN A 408 -17.77 32.36 -7.76
CA ASN A 408 -18.09 32.12 -9.18
C ASN A 408 -17.55 30.79 -9.70
N HIS A 409 -16.64 30.13 -8.97
CA HIS A 409 -15.97 28.91 -9.42
C HIS A 409 -15.88 27.86 -8.30
N ILE A 410 -15.80 26.60 -8.71
CA ILE A 410 -15.45 25.48 -7.84
C ILE A 410 -14.33 24.68 -8.52
N ALA A 411 -13.20 24.53 -7.83
CA ALA A 411 -12.16 23.59 -8.19
C ALA A 411 -12.52 22.20 -7.68
N PHE A 412 -12.08 21.18 -8.39
CA PHE A 412 -12.29 19.78 -8.04
C PHE A 412 -11.15 18.92 -8.58
N VAL A 413 -11.07 17.68 -8.12
CA VAL A 413 -10.15 16.67 -8.63
C VAL A 413 -10.91 15.70 -9.54
N GLU A 414 -10.39 15.44 -10.73
CA GLU A 414 -10.89 14.43 -11.66
C GLU A 414 -9.93 13.23 -11.71
N ASP A 415 -10.47 12.04 -11.50
CA ASP A 415 -9.77 10.75 -11.45
C ASP A 415 -8.51 10.75 -10.57
N ARG A 416 -8.49 11.59 -9.52
CA ARG A 416 -7.36 11.80 -8.60
C ARG A 416 -6.07 12.35 -9.22
N HIS A 417 -6.03 12.70 -10.51
CA HIS A 417 -4.78 13.12 -11.18
C HIS A 417 -4.84 14.50 -11.82
N ARG A 418 -6.05 15.05 -11.96
CA ARG A 418 -6.27 16.34 -12.64
C ARG A 418 -7.03 17.28 -11.73
N ILE A 419 -6.68 18.55 -11.76
CA ILE A 419 -7.53 19.61 -11.22
C ILE A 419 -8.46 20.04 -12.33
N GLY A 420 -9.76 20.12 -12.06
CA GLY A 420 -10.78 20.75 -12.89
C GLY A 420 -11.39 21.96 -12.20
N VAL A 421 -12.02 22.84 -12.97
CA VAL A 421 -12.76 24.00 -12.49
C VAL A 421 -14.13 24.03 -13.16
N VAL A 422 -15.19 24.25 -12.39
CA VAL A 422 -16.52 24.55 -12.93
C VAL A 422 -16.89 25.99 -12.58
N THR A 423 -17.41 26.73 -13.55
CA THR A 423 -17.98 28.06 -13.31
C THR A 423 -19.46 27.93 -12.93
N VAL A 424 -19.87 28.63 -11.88
CA VAL A 424 -21.21 28.60 -11.31
C VAL A 424 -21.97 29.86 -11.74
N TYR A 425 -22.98 29.71 -12.59
CA TYR A 425 -23.97 30.75 -12.90
C TYR A 425 -25.37 30.32 -12.41
N PRO A 426 -26.32 31.25 -12.23
CA PRO A 426 -27.68 30.92 -11.77
C PRO A 426 -28.41 29.84 -12.60
N ASP A 427 -28.15 29.74 -13.91
CA ASP A 427 -28.86 28.84 -14.84
C ASP A 427 -27.95 27.98 -15.73
N ALA A 428 -26.63 28.06 -15.58
CA ALA A 428 -25.67 27.34 -16.42
C ALA A 428 -24.34 27.09 -15.72
N HIS A 429 -23.62 26.06 -16.17
CA HIS A 429 -22.29 25.73 -15.68
C HIS A 429 -21.37 25.39 -16.86
N ALA A 430 -20.10 25.78 -16.75
CA ALA A 430 -19.08 25.47 -17.74
C ALA A 430 -17.89 24.82 -17.05
N MET A 431 -17.47 23.65 -17.54
CA MET A 431 -16.35 22.90 -17.00
C MET A 431 -15.08 23.20 -17.81
N VAL A 432 -13.99 23.46 -17.09
CA VAL A 432 -12.64 23.64 -17.63
C VAL A 432 -11.72 22.66 -16.92
N VAL A 433 -11.13 21.73 -17.66
CA VAL A 433 -10.10 20.83 -17.11
C VAL A 433 -8.75 21.26 -17.70
N PRO A 434 -7.83 21.82 -16.89
CA PRO A 434 -6.45 22.07 -17.28
C PRO A 434 -5.78 20.90 -18.01
N GLU A 435 -4.80 21.21 -18.87
CA GLU A 435 -4.01 20.19 -19.58
C GLU A 435 -3.10 19.37 -18.64
N PHE A 436 -2.83 19.85 -17.42
CA PHE A 436 -1.94 19.18 -16.48
C PHE A 436 -2.55 17.89 -15.91
N VAL A 437 -1.73 16.83 -15.88
CA VAL A 437 -2.02 15.54 -15.26
C VAL A 437 -0.83 15.18 -14.39
N SER A 438 -1.05 15.02 -13.08
CA SER A 438 0.01 14.49 -12.22
C SER A 438 0.23 13.01 -12.51
N ARG A 439 1.48 12.56 -12.32
CA ARG A 439 1.84 11.14 -12.38
C ARG A 439 1.37 10.36 -11.16
N ALA A 440 1.17 11.05 -10.03
CA ALA A 440 0.68 10.47 -8.79
C ALA A 440 -0.71 11.02 -8.47
N GLU A 441 -1.41 10.37 -7.54
CA GLU A 441 -2.69 10.88 -7.05
C GLU A 441 -2.45 12.21 -6.32
N ILE A 442 -3.24 13.25 -6.60
CA ILE A 442 -3.16 14.56 -5.95
C ILE A 442 -4.17 14.68 -4.81
N GLY A 443 -3.87 15.58 -3.88
CA GLY A 443 -4.75 15.95 -2.78
C GLY A 443 -5.80 16.98 -3.19
N ARG A 444 -6.63 17.36 -2.21
CA ARG A 444 -7.75 18.27 -2.43
C ARG A 444 -7.28 19.70 -2.77
N PRO A 445 -7.98 20.39 -3.69
CA PRO A 445 -7.63 21.74 -4.09
C PRO A 445 -8.03 22.78 -3.05
N THR A 446 -7.32 23.91 -3.02
CA THR A 446 -7.69 25.13 -2.31
C THR A 446 -7.33 26.35 -3.14
N TRP A 447 -8.07 27.45 -3.02
CA TRP A 447 -7.86 28.66 -3.81
C TRP A 447 -7.01 29.71 -3.09
N SER A 448 -6.23 30.47 -3.85
CA SER A 448 -5.71 31.77 -3.41
C SER A 448 -6.84 32.79 -3.27
N ALA A 449 -6.69 33.76 -2.37
CA ALA A 449 -7.71 34.78 -2.10
C ALA A 449 -8.09 35.65 -3.31
N ASP A 450 -7.19 35.76 -4.29
CA ASP A 450 -7.40 36.52 -5.53
C ASP A 450 -8.02 35.69 -6.68
N ASN A 451 -8.31 34.41 -6.45
CA ASN A 451 -8.85 33.45 -7.43
C ASN A 451 -7.90 33.13 -8.60
N HIS A 452 -6.61 33.50 -8.53
CA HIS A 452 -5.67 33.27 -9.62
C HIS A 452 -4.87 31.98 -9.51
N VAL A 453 -4.83 31.34 -8.34
CA VAL A 453 -4.05 30.13 -8.10
C VAL A 453 -4.87 29.08 -7.35
N ILE A 454 -4.77 27.83 -7.80
CA ILE A 454 -5.27 26.66 -7.08
C ILE A 454 -4.07 25.85 -6.58
N ALA A 455 -4.02 25.56 -5.29
CA ALA A 455 -3.00 24.71 -4.68
C ALA A 455 -3.56 23.32 -4.39
N ALA A 456 -2.76 22.27 -4.57
CA ALA A 456 -3.07 20.91 -4.16
C ALA A 456 -1.79 20.19 -3.69
N GLY A 457 -1.94 19.17 -2.84
CA GLY A 457 -0.84 18.27 -2.52
C GLY A 457 -0.49 17.37 -3.70
N ASP A 458 0.78 17.19 -4.02
CA ASP A 458 1.28 16.30 -5.09
C ASP A 458 2.56 15.58 -4.63
N LEU A 459 2.94 14.51 -5.33
CA LEU A 459 4.12 13.71 -5.00
C LEU A 459 5.36 14.19 -5.78
N PHE A 460 6.40 14.54 -5.03
CA PHE A 460 7.68 15.01 -5.55
C PHE A 460 8.71 13.89 -5.44
N ALA A 461 8.77 13.03 -6.46
CA ALA A 461 9.75 11.95 -6.54
C ALA A 461 11.17 12.51 -6.74
N TYR A 462 12.15 11.95 -6.02
CA TYR A 462 13.56 12.36 -6.17
C TYR A 462 14.18 11.88 -7.49
N SER A 463 13.67 10.78 -8.04
CA SER A 463 14.11 10.26 -9.34
C SER A 463 12.96 9.59 -10.07
N ASN A 464 13.14 9.34 -11.37
CA ASN A 464 12.27 8.50 -12.18
C ASN A 464 12.46 6.99 -11.94
N ARG A 465 13.59 6.59 -11.33
CA ARG A 465 13.92 5.19 -11.06
C ARG A 465 13.15 4.63 -9.86
N TYR A 466 12.92 5.46 -8.84
CA TYR A 466 12.18 5.11 -7.63
C TYR A 466 10.99 6.05 -7.50
N ARG A 467 9.82 5.50 -7.20
CA ARG A 467 8.56 6.23 -7.20
C ARG A 467 8.37 7.07 -5.93
N GLU A 468 9.05 6.72 -4.84
CA GLU A 468 8.89 7.33 -3.53
C GLU A 468 9.49 8.74 -3.47
N GLY A 469 8.82 9.64 -2.74
CA GLY A 469 9.18 11.05 -2.67
C GLY A 469 8.57 11.75 -1.46
N LEU A 470 8.54 13.08 -1.50
CA LEU A 470 7.85 13.89 -0.49
C LEU A 470 6.55 14.43 -1.06
N ASN A 471 5.50 14.45 -0.25
CA ASN A 471 4.29 15.18 -0.62
C ASN A 471 4.57 16.68 -0.43
N GLN A 472 4.45 17.49 -1.48
CA GLN A 472 4.58 18.95 -1.46
C GLN A 472 3.44 19.57 -2.26
N LEU A 473 3.52 20.86 -2.61
CA LEU A 473 2.44 21.55 -3.30
C LEU A 473 2.68 21.70 -4.80
N VAL A 474 1.67 21.34 -5.57
CA VAL A 474 1.51 21.79 -6.96
C VAL A 474 0.56 22.99 -6.99
N MET A 475 0.95 24.01 -7.75
CA MET A 475 0.24 25.28 -7.88
C MET A 475 -0.19 25.46 -9.33
N HIS A 476 -1.48 25.72 -9.54
CA HIS A 476 -2.09 25.92 -10.83
C HIS A 476 -2.52 27.37 -10.96
N ALA A 477 -1.75 28.17 -11.71
CA ALA A 477 -2.16 29.50 -12.11
C ALA A 477 -3.28 29.40 -13.15
N VAL A 478 -4.35 30.16 -12.96
CA VAL A 478 -5.52 30.18 -13.83
C VAL A 478 -5.39 31.24 -14.94
N ASP A 479 -4.77 32.39 -14.64
CA ASP A 479 -4.53 33.46 -15.62
C ASP A 479 -3.23 34.25 -15.33
N PRO A 480 -2.20 34.19 -16.19
CA PRO A 480 -2.08 33.27 -17.33
C PRO A 480 -1.95 31.82 -16.84
N ALA A 481 -2.50 30.88 -17.60
CA ALA A 481 -2.47 29.46 -17.24
C ALA A 481 -1.02 28.94 -17.09
N GLY A 482 -0.75 28.23 -16.00
CA GLY A 482 0.58 27.63 -15.75
C GLY A 482 0.60 26.74 -14.52
N VAL A 483 1.61 25.87 -14.44
CA VAL A 483 1.82 24.98 -13.28
C VAL A 483 3.22 25.17 -12.74
N TYR A 484 3.34 25.31 -11.42
CA TYR A 484 4.61 25.42 -10.70
C TYR A 484 4.50 24.72 -9.35
N SER A 485 5.63 24.56 -8.66
CA SER A 485 5.70 23.87 -7.39
C SER A 485 6.01 24.83 -6.25
N SER A 486 5.49 24.53 -5.05
CA SER A 486 5.85 25.21 -3.80
C SER A 486 6.27 24.16 -2.77
N VAL A 487 7.44 24.33 -2.18
CA VAL A 487 7.99 23.43 -1.15
C VAL A 487 7.76 24.08 0.21
N VAL A 488 6.93 23.44 1.05
CA VAL A 488 6.57 23.96 2.37
C VAL A 488 7.53 23.41 3.43
N PHE A 489 7.81 22.11 3.36
CA PHE A 489 8.68 21.41 4.29
C PHE A 489 9.81 20.76 3.49
N PRO A 490 11.05 21.30 3.53
CA PRO A 490 12.12 20.81 2.65
C PRO A 490 12.51 19.35 2.85
N SER A 491 12.32 18.80 4.05
CA SER A 491 12.84 17.48 4.45
C SER A 491 11.77 16.46 4.90
N HIS A 492 10.48 16.81 4.81
CA HIS A 492 9.38 15.91 5.16
C HIS A 492 8.11 16.31 4.39
N SER A 493 7.11 15.44 4.38
CA SER A 493 5.88 15.62 3.60
C SER A 493 4.95 16.67 4.23
N SER A 494 4.35 17.53 3.40
CA SER A 494 3.36 18.55 3.80
C SER A 494 1.96 17.99 4.08
N GLY A 495 1.82 16.67 4.22
CA GLY A 495 0.56 15.95 4.41
C GLY A 495 0.62 14.57 3.75
N ASN A 496 -0.51 13.86 3.70
CA ASN A 496 -0.64 12.52 3.09
C ASN A 496 -1.41 12.54 1.75
N ARG A 497 -1.78 13.74 1.25
CA ARG A 497 -2.63 13.96 0.06
C ARG A 497 -4.08 13.48 0.18
N ASP A 498 -4.57 13.18 1.38
CA ASP A 498 -6.00 13.06 1.68
C ASP A 498 -6.54 14.38 2.24
N ASP A 499 -7.05 14.38 3.47
CA ASP A 499 -7.73 15.51 4.10
C ASP A 499 -6.80 16.32 5.01
N THR A 500 -5.49 16.24 4.79
CA THR A 500 -4.47 16.90 5.62
C THR A 500 -4.18 18.36 5.23
N GLY A 501 -4.90 18.91 4.25
CA GLY A 501 -4.55 20.18 3.62
C GLY A 501 -3.65 20.00 2.37
N PRO A 502 -3.23 21.09 1.72
CA PRO A 502 -3.30 22.49 2.17
C PRO A 502 -4.73 23.04 2.28
N VAL A 503 -4.95 23.95 3.23
CA VAL A 503 -6.11 24.87 3.23
C VAL A 503 -5.67 26.31 3.39
N TRP A 504 -6.04 27.17 2.43
CA TRP A 504 -5.66 28.57 2.40
C TRP A 504 -6.55 29.40 3.34
N SER A 505 -5.96 30.37 4.06
CA SER A 505 -6.73 31.35 4.80
C SER A 505 -7.56 32.24 3.87
N PRO A 506 -8.75 32.72 4.30
CA PRO A 506 -9.60 33.57 3.47
C PRO A 506 -8.92 34.86 2.97
N ASP A 507 -7.93 35.38 3.71
CA ASP A 507 -7.17 36.58 3.33
C ASP A 507 -6.01 36.30 2.38
N GLY A 508 -5.67 35.03 2.14
CA GLY A 508 -4.62 34.64 1.20
C GLY A 508 -3.20 34.65 1.75
N PHE A 509 -2.97 34.95 3.03
CA PHE A 509 -1.62 35.12 3.58
C PHE A 509 -1.13 33.97 4.45
N ARG A 510 -1.97 32.95 4.70
CA ARG A 510 -1.59 31.74 5.44
C ARG A 510 -2.13 30.47 4.81
N MET A 511 -1.47 29.36 5.10
CA MET A 511 -1.98 28.02 4.86
C MET A 511 -1.90 27.19 6.14
N ALA A 512 -2.80 26.20 6.27
CA ALA A 512 -2.76 25.21 7.33
C ALA A 512 -2.61 23.78 6.80
N PHE A 513 -1.93 22.93 7.57
CA PHE A 513 -1.58 21.54 7.25
C PHE A 513 -1.66 20.65 8.47
N ALA A 514 -2.18 19.44 8.32
CA ALA A 514 -2.11 18.37 9.31
C ALA A 514 -1.03 17.35 8.90
N THR A 515 0.11 17.34 9.58
CA THR A 515 1.19 16.38 9.31
C THR A 515 2.00 16.15 10.59
N GLU A 516 2.67 15.01 10.71
CA GLU A 516 3.43 14.60 11.90
C GLU A 516 2.61 14.52 13.21
N GLY A 517 1.30 14.25 13.09
CA GLY A 517 0.35 14.32 14.21
C GLY A 517 0.18 15.73 14.78
N ARG A 518 0.42 16.77 13.97
CA ARG A 518 0.37 18.19 14.35
C ARG A 518 -0.37 19.04 13.32
N LEU A 519 -0.94 20.15 13.78
CA LEU A 519 -1.51 21.18 12.94
C LEU A 519 -0.44 22.26 12.79
N TRP A 520 -0.12 22.59 11.55
CA TRP A 520 0.86 23.59 11.18
C TRP A 520 0.17 24.78 10.53
N SER A 521 0.66 25.98 10.81
CA SER A 521 0.34 27.21 10.07
C SER A 521 1.62 27.79 9.49
N VAL A 522 1.55 28.23 8.24
CA VAL A 522 2.66 28.87 7.52
C VAL A 522 2.16 30.14 6.83
N ASN A 523 2.96 31.21 6.92
CA ASN A 523 2.69 32.42 6.15
C ASN A 523 3.12 32.19 4.69
N VAL A 524 2.28 32.61 3.74
CA VAL A 524 2.54 32.49 2.30
C VAL A 524 2.36 33.82 1.58
N ASP A 525 2.97 33.97 0.41
CA ASP A 525 2.63 35.03 -0.52
C ASP A 525 1.39 34.68 -1.36
N GLY A 526 0.92 35.60 -2.21
CA GLY A 526 -0.22 35.35 -3.10
C GLY A 526 -0.01 34.24 -4.13
N LYS A 527 1.20 33.68 -4.23
CA LYS A 527 1.55 32.54 -5.09
C LYS A 527 1.72 31.25 -4.28
N GLY A 528 1.41 31.26 -2.98
CA GLY A 528 1.51 30.08 -2.12
C GLY A 528 2.95 29.70 -1.75
N SER A 529 3.92 30.60 -1.95
CA SER A 529 5.31 30.38 -1.52
C SER A 529 5.46 30.76 -0.04
N PRO A 530 6.08 29.91 0.80
CA PRO A 530 6.32 30.26 2.21
C PRO A 530 7.15 31.55 2.36
N THR A 531 6.66 32.47 3.18
CA THR A 531 7.36 33.74 3.52
C THR A 531 8.04 33.69 4.89
N ALA A 532 7.75 32.66 5.67
CA ALA A 532 8.38 32.33 6.95
C ALA A 532 8.37 30.81 7.17
N PRO A 533 9.22 30.28 8.06
CA PRO A 533 9.15 28.87 8.45
C PRO A 533 7.77 28.50 9.02
N PRO A 534 7.24 27.29 8.75
CA PRO A 534 6.01 26.78 9.35
C PRO A 534 6.10 26.73 10.89
N SER A 535 4.95 26.91 11.56
CA SER A 535 4.81 26.85 13.01
C SER A 535 3.72 25.86 13.40
N SER A 536 4.00 24.98 14.36
CA SER A 536 2.99 24.07 14.91
C SER A 536 2.09 24.83 15.89
N ILE A 537 0.78 24.67 15.74
CA ILE A 537 -0.26 25.36 16.51
C ILE A 537 -1.13 24.40 17.34
N ALA A 538 -1.18 23.10 17.00
CA ALA A 538 -1.83 22.05 17.78
C ALA A 538 -1.10 20.70 17.63
N GLU A 539 -1.20 19.83 18.64
CA GLU A 539 -0.49 18.53 18.71
C GLU A 539 -1.41 17.36 19.10
N ASP A 540 -2.73 17.56 19.18
CA ASP A 540 -3.72 16.55 19.58
C ASP A 540 -4.22 15.70 18.41
N ALA A 541 -3.29 15.27 17.54
CA ALA A 541 -3.52 14.46 16.34
C ALA A 541 -4.59 15.05 15.39
N PRO A 542 -4.37 16.27 14.88
CA PRO A 542 -5.35 16.99 14.07
C PRO A 542 -5.43 16.45 12.64
N GLU A 543 -6.61 16.62 12.04
CA GLU A 543 -6.93 16.24 10.65
C GLU A 543 -8.00 17.20 10.08
N SER A 544 -8.21 17.19 8.76
CA SER A 544 -9.26 17.98 8.09
C SER A 544 -9.37 19.44 8.57
N PRO A 545 -8.28 20.24 8.51
CA PRO A 545 -8.34 21.64 8.92
C PRO A 545 -9.26 22.45 7.98
N SER A 546 -10.00 23.40 8.55
CA SER A 546 -10.95 24.26 7.84
C SER A 546 -10.96 25.67 8.47
N TRP A 547 -10.85 26.70 7.64
CA TRP A 547 -10.81 28.09 8.10
C TRP A 547 -12.20 28.69 8.28
N GLU A 548 -12.39 29.44 9.35
CA GLU A 548 -13.50 30.39 9.44
C GLU A 548 -13.21 31.62 8.57
N GLY A 549 -14.26 32.30 8.09
CA GLY A 549 -14.15 33.51 7.29
C GLY A 549 -13.49 34.70 8.00
N ASP A 550 -13.29 34.59 9.33
CA ASP A 550 -12.66 35.63 10.14
C ASP A 550 -11.12 35.63 10.09
N THR A 551 -10.49 34.71 9.33
CA THR A 551 -9.04 34.50 9.17
C THR A 551 -8.25 34.24 10.46
N ARG A 552 -8.94 34.13 11.60
CA ARG A 552 -8.30 33.94 12.91
C ARG A 552 -8.52 32.55 13.47
N HIS A 553 -9.61 31.88 13.10
CA HIS A 553 -9.93 30.57 13.64
C HIS A 553 -9.83 29.46 12.60
N ILE A 554 -9.33 28.32 13.07
CA ILE A 554 -9.28 27.06 12.32
C ILE A 554 -10.07 26.04 13.13
N VAL A 555 -11.01 25.38 12.46
CA VAL A 555 -11.66 24.17 12.96
C VAL A 555 -10.93 22.96 12.39
N TYR A 556 -10.69 21.95 13.21
CA TYR A 556 -10.04 20.71 12.79
C TYR A 556 -10.62 19.50 13.53
N GLN A 557 -10.43 18.34 12.94
CA GLN A 557 -10.84 17.06 13.48
C GLN A 557 -9.75 16.43 14.34
N THR A 558 -10.15 15.71 15.38
CA THR A 558 -9.28 14.84 16.19
C THR A 558 -10.00 13.50 16.43
N PRO A 559 -9.30 12.47 16.93
CA PRO A 559 -9.95 11.20 17.27
C PRO A 559 -11.07 11.32 18.32
N ASN A 560 -11.11 12.44 19.05
CA ASN A 560 -12.07 12.69 20.13
C ASN A 560 -13.16 13.72 19.74
N GLY A 561 -13.26 14.09 18.47
CA GLY A 561 -14.22 15.08 17.96
C GLY A 561 -13.55 16.33 17.39
N LEU A 562 -14.33 17.41 17.25
CA LEU A 562 -13.86 18.64 16.61
C LEU A 562 -13.28 19.63 17.60
N ARG A 563 -12.32 20.42 17.12
CA ARG A 563 -11.64 21.48 17.87
C ARG A 563 -11.67 22.78 17.08
N ARG A 564 -11.62 23.90 17.79
CA ARG A 564 -11.43 25.24 17.24
C ARG A 564 -10.23 25.90 17.90
N ILE A 565 -9.32 26.47 17.12
CA ILE A 565 -8.11 27.13 17.64
C ILE A 565 -7.83 28.43 16.89
N LEU A 566 -7.06 29.32 17.51
CA LEU A 566 -6.50 30.49 16.83
C LEU A 566 -5.39 30.08 15.85
N SER A 567 -5.28 30.82 14.76
CA SER A 567 -4.34 30.54 13.66
C SER A 567 -2.87 30.80 14.00
N ASP A 568 -2.59 31.42 15.15
CA ASP A 568 -1.27 31.58 15.75
C ASP A 568 -1.06 30.69 17.00
N GLY A 569 -2.01 29.78 17.27
CA GLY A 569 -1.97 28.83 18.39
C GLY A 569 -2.71 29.30 19.64
N GLY A 570 -2.77 28.45 20.66
CA GLY A 570 -3.49 28.74 21.90
C GLY A 570 -4.12 27.49 22.50
N SER A 571 -5.06 27.67 23.42
CA SER A 571 -5.86 26.57 23.94
C SER A 571 -7.06 26.34 23.01
N PRO A 572 -7.24 25.15 22.42
CA PRO A 572 -8.36 24.88 21.54
C PRO A 572 -9.67 24.70 22.31
N ASP A 573 -10.76 25.24 21.77
CA ASP A 573 -12.12 24.99 22.22
C ASP A 573 -12.65 23.68 21.63
N SER A 574 -13.51 22.97 22.37
CA SER A 574 -14.13 21.73 21.89
C SER A 574 -15.45 22.02 21.19
N ILE A 575 -15.68 21.41 20.04
CA ILE A 575 -16.97 21.40 19.33
C ILE A 575 -17.52 19.96 19.42
N PRO A 576 -18.50 19.68 20.30
CA PRO A 576 -18.99 18.33 20.50
C PRO A 576 -19.80 17.83 19.30
N ILE A 577 -19.55 16.59 18.88
CA ILE A 577 -20.42 15.87 17.95
C ILE A 577 -21.25 14.87 18.76
N ASP A 578 -22.54 15.11 18.88
CA ASP A 578 -23.49 14.19 19.53
C ASP A 578 -24.39 13.52 18.49
N LEU A 579 -23.76 12.71 17.63
CA LEU A 579 -24.44 11.91 16.61
C LEU A 579 -24.29 10.42 16.95
N GLY A 580 -25.38 9.68 16.84
CA GLY A 580 -25.41 8.24 17.08
C GLY A 580 -26.17 7.48 16.01
N TRP A 581 -25.89 6.20 15.90
CA TRP A 581 -26.56 5.30 14.97
C TRP A 581 -27.02 4.03 15.67
N ARG A 582 -27.94 3.30 15.03
CA ARG A 582 -28.41 2.01 15.49
C ARG A 582 -28.06 0.95 14.46
N PRO A 583 -27.47 -0.17 14.88
CA PRO A 583 -27.28 -1.30 14.01
C PRO A 583 -28.62 -1.78 13.47
N SER A 584 -28.63 -2.18 12.21
CA SER A 584 -29.79 -2.90 11.68
C SER A 584 -29.96 -4.18 12.52
N PRO A 585 -31.16 -4.55 13.01
CA PRO A 585 -31.35 -5.81 13.71
C PRO A 585 -31.32 -6.98 12.72
N PRO A 586 -30.66 -8.11 13.04
CA PRO A 586 -30.72 -9.30 12.18
C PRO A 586 -32.14 -9.88 12.19
N PRO A 587 -32.53 -10.63 11.15
CA PRO A 587 -33.80 -11.37 11.17
C PRO A 587 -33.89 -12.29 12.40
N GLU A 588 -35.08 -12.38 13.01
CA GLU A 588 -35.30 -13.21 14.20
C GLU A 588 -34.99 -14.68 13.91
N ARG A 589 -35.53 -15.20 12.80
CA ARG A 589 -35.33 -16.58 12.36
C ARG A 589 -35.38 -16.70 10.84
N VAL A 590 -34.39 -17.38 10.27
CA VAL A 590 -34.29 -17.73 8.84
C VAL A 590 -33.90 -19.19 8.74
N VAL A 591 -34.51 -19.92 7.80
CA VAL A 591 -34.14 -21.31 7.51
C VAL A 591 -33.67 -21.37 6.07
N VAL A 592 -32.45 -21.83 5.87
CA VAL A 592 -31.90 -22.08 4.53
C VAL A 592 -32.09 -23.55 4.20
N HIS A 593 -32.81 -23.83 3.12
CA HIS A 593 -32.91 -25.17 2.56
C HIS A 593 -31.95 -25.31 1.38
N ALA A 594 -30.72 -25.74 1.64
CA ALA A 594 -29.64 -25.97 0.69
C ALA A 594 -29.77 -27.31 -0.03
N GLY A 595 -29.45 -27.36 -1.32
CA GLY A 595 -29.31 -28.63 -2.04
C GLY A 595 -28.13 -29.44 -1.51
N HIS A 596 -27.00 -28.76 -1.27
CA HIS A 596 -25.80 -29.31 -0.64
C HIS A 596 -25.06 -28.24 0.16
N ILE A 597 -24.25 -28.67 1.13
CA ILE A 597 -23.44 -27.77 1.97
C ILE A 597 -21.96 -28.11 1.82
N PHE A 598 -21.14 -27.11 1.47
CA PHE A 598 -19.70 -27.13 1.70
C PHE A 598 -19.44 -26.43 3.03
N ASP A 599 -18.91 -27.12 4.05
CA ASP A 599 -18.77 -26.54 5.40
C ASP A 599 -17.44 -25.79 5.62
N GLY A 600 -16.50 -25.89 4.69
CA GLY A 600 -15.16 -25.27 4.76
C GLY A 600 -14.04 -26.17 5.30
N VAL A 601 -14.36 -27.34 5.87
CA VAL A 601 -13.39 -28.23 6.54
C VAL A 601 -13.45 -29.68 6.07
N PHE A 602 -14.59 -30.12 5.55
CA PHE A 602 -14.74 -31.40 4.89
C PHE A 602 -14.45 -31.27 3.40
N GLU A 603 -13.55 -32.12 2.88
CA GLU A 603 -13.22 -32.18 1.45
C GLU A 603 -14.33 -32.90 0.67
N GLY A 604 -15.47 -32.23 0.55
CA GLY A 604 -16.65 -32.75 -0.13
C GLY A 604 -17.91 -31.94 0.22
N LEU A 605 -19.02 -32.36 -0.37
CA LEU A 605 -20.33 -31.80 -0.08
C LEU A 605 -21.08 -32.68 0.93
N ARG A 606 -21.70 -32.02 1.89
CA ARG A 606 -22.56 -32.61 2.92
C ARG A 606 -23.98 -32.82 2.40
N ASN A 607 -24.66 -33.83 2.95
CA ASN A 607 -26.05 -34.19 2.58
C ASN A 607 -27.08 -33.52 3.49
N GLU A 608 -26.63 -32.88 4.57
CA GLU A 608 -27.39 -31.95 5.37
C GLU A 608 -27.86 -30.77 4.49
N SER A 609 -29.11 -30.36 4.66
CA SER A 609 -29.78 -29.41 3.75
C SER A 609 -30.43 -28.25 4.49
N ASP A 610 -30.79 -28.39 5.76
CA ASP A 610 -31.47 -27.32 6.49
C ASP A 610 -30.50 -26.64 7.46
N ILE A 611 -30.28 -25.33 7.29
CA ILE A 611 -29.50 -24.48 8.20
C ILE A 611 -30.48 -23.53 8.90
N VAL A 612 -30.65 -23.69 10.21
CA VAL A 612 -31.50 -22.82 11.04
C VAL A 612 -30.64 -21.67 11.57
N VAL A 613 -31.02 -20.45 11.22
CA VAL A 613 -30.36 -19.22 11.64
C VAL A 613 -31.31 -18.44 12.55
N GLU A 614 -30.83 -18.02 13.72
CA GLU A 614 -31.58 -17.18 14.65
C GLU A 614 -30.75 -15.98 15.06
N HIS A 615 -31.30 -14.78 14.90
CA HIS A 615 -30.61 -13.51 15.20
C HIS A 615 -29.23 -13.43 14.52
N GLY A 616 -29.14 -13.93 13.29
CA GLY A 616 -27.90 -13.96 12.49
C GLY A 616 -26.91 -15.06 12.87
N ILE A 617 -27.21 -15.92 13.83
CA ILE A 617 -26.34 -17.02 14.28
C ILE A 617 -26.88 -18.37 13.80
N ILE A 618 -26.01 -19.22 13.28
CA ILE A 618 -26.33 -20.60 12.92
C ILE A 618 -26.61 -21.38 14.22
N ARG A 619 -27.81 -21.91 14.36
CA ARG A 619 -28.24 -22.68 15.54
C ARG A 619 -28.17 -24.18 15.32
N GLU A 620 -28.56 -24.61 14.13
CA GLU A 620 -28.69 -26.02 13.80
C GLU A 620 -28.38 -26.24 12.31
N ILE A 621 -27.73 -27.36 12.00
CA ILE A 621 -27.55 -27.88 10.65
C ILE A 621 -28.05 -29.32 10.67
N ALA A 622 -29.02 -29.64 9.82
CA ALA A 622 -29.68 -30.94 9.83
C ALA A 622 -30.05 -31.40 8.41
N SER A 623 -30.35 -32.69 8.27
CA SER A 623 -31.10 -33.18 7.10
C SER A 623 -32.48 -32.54 7.03
N HIS A 624 -33.04 -32.46 5.83
CA HIS A 624 -34.33 -31.83 5.59
C HIS A 624 -35.44 -32.29 6.55
N ARG A 625 -36.13 -31.34 7.17
CA ARG A 625 -37.34 -31.59 7.97
C ARG A 625 -38.36 -30.47 7.75
N ASP A 626 -39.55 -30.82 7.26
CA ASP A 626 -40.67 -29.88 7.04
C ASP A 626 -40.99 -29.01 8.26
N GLU A 627 -40.86 -29.57 9.47
CA GLU A 627 -41.13 -28.87 10.73
C GLU A 627 -40.17 -27.71 11.03
N LEU A 628 -38.97 -27.70 10.43
CA LEU A 628 -38.01 -26.63 10.59
C LEU A 628 -38.39 -25.40 9.75
N HIS A 629 -39.12 -25.57 8.65
CA HIS A 629 -39.43 -24.56 7.63
C HIS A 629 -40.54 -23.60 8.08
N ALA A 630 -40.32 -22.93 9.21
CA ALA A 630 -41.18 -21.90 9.77
C ALA A 630 -40.49 -20.52 9.74
N GLY A 631 -41.27 -19.45 9.53
CA GLY A 631 -40.75 -18.09 9.40
C GLY A 631 -40.27 -17.79 7.97
N VAL A 632 -39.13 -17.12 7.83
CA VAL A 632 -38.51 -16.83 6.53
C VAL A 632 -37.73 -18.05 6.06
N VAL A 633 -38.12 -18.63 4.92
CA VAL A 633 -37.42 -19.76 4.30
C VAL A 633 -36.70 -19.29 3.04
N VAL A 634 -35.41 -19.58 2.96
CA VAL A 634 -34.58 -19.38 1.78
C VAL A 634 -34.50 -20.72 1.06
N ASP A 635 -35.32 -20.89 0.03
CA ASP A 635 -35.24 -22.06 -0.83
C ASP A 635 -34.01 -21.96 -1.74
N ALA A 636 -33.06 -22.84 -1.47
CA ALA A 636 -31.78 -23.02 -2.13
C ALA A 636 -31.58 -24.51 -2.49
N GLY A 637 -32.67 -25.27 -2.68
CA GLY A 637 -32.63 -26.73 -2.87
C GLY A 637 -31.94 -27.18 -4.17
N GLN A 638 -31.60 -26.24 -5.05
CA GLN A 638 -30.83 -26.46 -6.28
C GLN A 638 -29.45 -25.77 -6.23
N GLU A 639 -29.09 -25.20 -5.08
CA GLU A 639 -27.87 -24.42 -4.87
C GLU A 639 -26.96 -25.15 -3.87
N ILE A 640 -25.67 -24.83 -3.96
CA ILE A 640 -24.65 -25.26 -3.00
C ILE A 640 -24.38 -24.08 -2.07
N VAL A 641 -24.47 -24.31 -0.77
CA VAL A 641 -24.22 -23.30 0.24
C VAL A 641 -22.83 -23.50 0.85
N MET A 642 -22.03 -22.44 0.87
CA MET A 642 -20.67 -22.43 1.42
C MET A 642 -20.47 -21.24 2.38
N PRO A 643 -19.40 -21.21 3.21
CA PRO A 643 -19.08 -20.02 3.98
C PRO A 643 -18.93 -18.80 3.07
N GLY A 644 -19.34 -17.62 3.56
CA GLY A 644 -19.08 -16.36 2.88
C GLY A 644 -17.58 -16.18 2.64
N LEU A 645 -17.23 -15.67 1.45
CA LEU A 645 -15.84 -15.44 1.10
C LEU A 645 -15.29 -14.22 1.86
N ILE A 646 -14.01 -14.29 2.22
CA ILE A 646 -13.26 -13.22 2.88
C ILE A 646 -12.13 -12.79 1.94
N ASP A 647 -12.19 -11.55 1.47
CA ASP A 647 -11.09 -10.95 0.71
C ASP A 647 -10.06 -10.38 1.70
N MET A 648 -8.87 -10.99 1.77
CA MET A 648 -7.86 -10.61 2.76
C MET A 648 -6.97 -9.45 2.32
N ASP A 649 -7.16 -8.90 1.13
CA ASP A 649 -6.44 -7.71 0.70
C ASP A 649 -7.24 -6.97 -0.37
N ALA A 650 -7.87 -5.85 -0.02
CA ALA A 650 -8.50 -4.95 -0.96
C ALA A 650 -8.45 -3.51 -0.43
N ARG A 651 -8.53 -2.53 -1.31
CA ARG A 651 -8.61 -1.10 -0.99
C ARG A 651 -9.98 -0.58 -1.42
N LEU A 652 -10.60 0.28 -0.61
CA LEU A 652 -11.85 0.94 -1.00
C LEU A 652 -11.55 2.33 -1.53
N ASN A 653 -11.87 2.56 -2.80
CA ASN A 653 -11.82 3.90 -3.38
C ASN A 653 -13.22 4.53 -3.35
N GLN A 654 -13.40 5.54 -2.50
CA GLN A 654 -14.68 6.24 -2.36
C GLN A 654 -15.16 6.89 -3.65
N ASP A 655 -14.25 7.29 -4.55
CA ASP A 655 -14.58 7.91 -5.83
C ASP A 655 -15.30 6.93 -6.79
N ASP A 656 -15.27 5.63 -6.51
CA ASP A 656 -15.99 4.60 -7.28
C ASP A 656 -17.48 4.49 -6.87
N GLY A 657 -17.91 5.24 -5.85
CA GLY A 657 -19.30 5.35 -5.44
C GLY A 657 -19.87 4.10 -4.74
N ALA A 658 -21.19 4.01 -4.59
CA ALA A 658 -21.85 2.97 -3.78
C ALA A 658 -21.76 1.55 -4.39
N ALA A 659 -21.31 1.43 -5.65
CA ALA A 659 -21.35 0.17 -6.37
C ALA A 659 -20.35 -0.88 -5.84
N PHE A 660 -19.21 -0.48 -5.24
CA PHE A 660 -18.20 -1.44 -4.77
C PHE A 660 -18.76 -2.36 -3.66
N GLY A 661 -19.57 -1.83 -2.74
CA GLY A 661 -20.16 -2.62 -1.65
C GLY A 661 -21.09 -3.71 -2.19
N ARG A 662 -21.90 -3.37 -3.20
CA ARG A 662 -22.73 -4.32 -3.94
C ARG A 662 -21.91 -5.30 -4.75
N ALA A 663 -20.80 -4.87 -5.35
CA ALA A 663 -19.92 -5.74 -6.13
C ALA A 663 -19.37 -6.88 -5.26
N PHE A 664 -18.79 -6.59 -4.09
CA PHE A 664 -18.32 -7.66 -3.18
C PHE A 664 -19.42 -8.68 -2.84
N LEU A 665 -20.60 -8.20 -2.43
CA LEU A 665 -21.73 -9.06 -2.11
C LEU A 665 -22.23 -9.87 -3.33
N ALA A 666 -22.26 -9.28 -4.53
CA ALA A 666 -22.68 -9.95 -5.76
C ALA A 666 -21.71 -11.06 -6.23
N TYR A 667 -20.49 -11.06 -5.67
CA TYR A 667 -19.48 -12.11 -5.83
C TYR A 667 -19.36 -13.00 -4.57
N GLY A 668 -20.32 -12.93 -3.63
CA GLY A 668 -20.36 -13.82 -2.47
C GLY A 668 -19.30 -13.51 -1.40
N ILE A 669 -18.78 -12.27 -1.39
CA ILE A 669 -17.78 -11.82 -0.41
C ILE A 669 -18.51 -11.09 0.71
N THR A 670 -18.51 -11.68 1.90
CA THR A 670 -19.21 -11.14 3.08
C THR A 670 -18.30 -10.31 3.96
N SER A 671 -16.97 -10.46 3.85
CA SER A 671 -15.98 -9.75 4.66
C SER A 671 -14.76 -9.33 3.84
N VAL A 672 -14.16 -8.19 4.20
CA VAL A 672 -12.99 -7.63 3.51
C VAL A 672 -12.01 -7.05 4.54
N ARG A 673 -10.72 -7.36 4.38
CA ARG A 673 -9.61 -6.73 5.11
C ARG A 673 -8.97 -5.63 4.25
N ILE A 674 -8.93 -4.41 4.78
CA ILE A 674 -8.47 -3.20 4.10
C ILE A 674 -7.21 -2.66 4.77
N PRO A 675 -6.02 -2.86 4.17
CA PRO A 675 -4.75 -2.49 4.80
C PRO A 675 -4.38 -1.02 4.67
N ALA A 676 -5.05 -0.26 3.81
CA ALA A 676 -4.76 1.16 3.61
C ALA A 676 -6.04 1.92 3.29
N ILE A 677 -6.49 2.75 4.23
CA ILE A 677 -7.65 3.63 4.09
C ILE A 677 -7.61 4.70 5.19
N ASN A 678 -7.99 5.94 4.88
CA ASN A 678 -8.16 6.96 5.91
C ASN A 678 -9.11 6.43 7.01
N PRO A 679 -8.74 6.49 8.30
CA PRO A 679 -9.48 5.80 9.35
C PRO A 679 -10.91 6.36 9.56
N TYR A 680 -11.13 7.66 9.37
CA TYR A 680 -12.47 8.24 9.49
C TYR A 680 -13.38 7.82 8.33
N VAL A 681 -12.82 7.78 7.12
CA VAL A 681 -13.47 7.21 5.94
C VAL A 681 -13.82 5.74 6.15
N ALA A 682 -12.91 4.97 6.73
CA ALA A 682 -13.10 3.55 7.00
C ALA A 682 -14.24 3.31 7.99
N LEU A 683 -14.29 4.12 9.05
CA LEU A 683 -15.37 4.09 10.04
C LEU A 683 -16.71 4.50 9.39
N GLU A 684 -16.76 5.55 8.58
CA GLU A 684 -18.00 5.98 7.91
C GLU A 684 -18.58 4.84 7.06
N GLN A 685 -17.73 4.18 6.27
CA GLN A 685 -18.19 3.11 5.39
C GLN A 685 -18.68 1.90 6.19
N ARG A 686 -17.97 1.52 7.26
CA ARG A 686 -18.39 0.46 8.18
C ARG A 686 -19.73 0.78 8.81
N GLU A 687 -19.88 1.95 9.40
CA GLU A 687 -21.11 2.37 10.07
C GLU A 687 -22.28 2.45 9.09
N SER A 688 -22.04 2.93 7.86
CA SER A 688 -23.03 2.94 6.78
C SER A 688 -23.50 1.53 6.37
N PHE A 689 -22.60 0.54 6.34
CA PHE A 689 -22.96 -0.84 6.05
C PHE A 689 -23.65 -1.54 7.22
N ASP A 690 -23.21 -1.28 8.45
CA ASP A 690 -23.76 -1.91 9.67
C ASP A 690 -25.12 -1.31 10.07
N ALA A 691 -25.34 -0.02 9.77
CA ALA A 691 -26.64 0.64 9.87
C ALA A 691 -27.60 0.29 8.71
N ALA A 692 -27.16 -0.53 7.75
CA ALA A 692 -27.88 -0.88 6.52
C ALA A 692 -28.34 0.34 5.70
N ARG A 693 -27.56 1.43 5.70
CA ARG A 693 -27.76 2.58 4.80
C ARG A 693 -27.42 2.20 3.37
N ARG A 694 -26.38 1.37 3.20
CA ARG A 694 -25.97 0.78 1.92
C ARG A 694 -25.61 -0.70 2.11
N PRO A 695 -25.87 -1.56 1.12
CA PRO A 695 -25.39 -2.94 1.14
C PRO A 695 -23.86 -2.99 0.95
N GLY A 696 -23.18 -3.75 1.78
CA GLY A 696 -21.73 -3.97 1.68
C GLY A 696 -21.23 -5.07 2.61
N PRO A 697 -19.97 -5.52 2.43
CA PRO A 697 -19.35 -6.53 3.28
C PRO A 697 -19.04 -5.99 4.68
N ARG A 698 -18.67 -6.87 5.61
CA ARG A 698 -18.07 -6.49 6.89
C ARG A 698 -16.63 -6.04 6.66
N LEU A 699 -16.26 -4.89 7.23
CA LEU A 699 -14.93 -4.30 7.01
C LEU A 699 -14.02 -4.50 8.23
N PHE A 700 -12.78 -4.94 7.99
CA PHE A 700 -11.66 -4.94 8.92
C PHE A 700 -10.59 -3.99 8.40
N VAL A 701 -10.13 -3.02 9.18
CA VAL A 701 -9.38 -1.86 8.66
C VAL A 701 -8.13 -1.57 9.49
N ALA A 702 -7.03 -1.19 8.82
CA ALA A 702 -5.79 -0.78 9.49
C ALA A 702 -5.75 0.71 9.87
N GLY A 703 -6.52 1.55 9.18
CA GLY A 703 -6.29 3.00 9.12
C GLY A 703 -5.18 3.36 8.12
N ASP A 704 -4.56 4.51 8.32
CA ASP A 704 -3.46 4.96 7.47
C ASP A 704 -2.23 4.03 7.62
N PRO A 705 -1.63 3.55 6.52
CA PRO A 705 -0.45 2.70 6.62
C PRO A 705 0.77 3.51 7.04
N PHE A 706 1.62 2.92 7.87
CA PHE A 706 2.87 3.52 8.36
C PHE A 706 4.00 3.28 7.37
N ASP A 707 4.66 4.36 6.95
CA ASP A 707 5.76 4.31 6.00
C ASP A 707 6.93 5.20 6.46
N GLY A 708 8.06 5.10 5.76
CA GLY A 708 9.21 5.97 5.99
C GLY A 708 8.97 7.41 5.56
N MET A 709 10.00 8.25 5.69
CA MET A 709 9.91 9.66 5.33
C MET A 709 9.54 9.90 3.86
N ARG A 710 10.01 9.03 2.96
CA ARG A 710 9.67 9.07 1.53
C ARG A 710 8.51 8.11 1.25
N VAL A 711 7.37 8.66 0.84
CA VAL A 711 6.12 7.92 0.61
C VAL A 711 5.75 7.93 -0.88
N TYR A 712 4.92 6.98 -1.30
CA TYR A 712 4.37 6.93 -2.66
C TYR A 712 2.83 6.88 -2.66
N ASP A 713 2.25 6.01 -1.85
CA ASP A 713 0.81 5.82 -1.78
C ASP A 713 0.16 7.04 -1.08
N ARG A 714 -0.90 7.58 -1.70
CA ARG A 714 -1.79 8.57 -1.07
C ARG A 714 -2.38 7.96 0.22
N GLY A 715 -2.46 8.76 1.28
CA GLY A 715 -2.93 8.35 2.61
C GLY A 715 -1.87 7.73 3.52
N SER A 716 -0.66 7.40 3.03
CA SER A 716 0.40 6.86 3.89
C SER A 716 0.94 7.91 4.86
N VAL A 717 1.17 7.50 6.11
CA VAL A 717 1.80 8.36 7.13
C VAL A 717 3.32 8.27 6.99
N SER A 718 3.94 9.41 6.69
CA SER A 718 5.39 9.57 6.58
C SER A 718 6.01 9.73 7.97
N ILE A 719 6.56 8.66 8.55
CA ILE A 719 7.14 8.69 9.91
C ILE A 719 8.58 9.25 9.86
N ALA A 720 8.78 10.40 10.49
CA ALA A 720 10.06 11.11 10.55
C ALA A 720 10.68 11.18 11.95
N SER A 721 9.93 10.86 13.02
CA SER A 721 10.41 10.95 14.41
C SER A 721 9.71 9.98 15.37
N ASP A 722 10.35 9.71 16.51
CA ASP A 722 9.76 8.93 17.61
C ASP A 722 8.51 9.60 18.17
N GLU A 723 8.52 10.92 18.35
CA GLU A 723 7.37 11.65 18.90
C GLU A 723 6.16 11.59 17.96
N GLN A 724 6.39 11.64 16.65
CA GLN A 724 5.33 11.44 15.67
C GLN A 724 4.77 10.03 15.77
N LEU A 725 5.63 8.99 15.78
CA LEU A 725 5.16 7.61 15.86
C LEU A 725 4.24 7.39 17.07
N VAL A 726 4.58 7.93 18.23
CA VAL A 726 3.75 7.84 19.43
C VAL A 726 2.37 8.46 19.23
N ARG A 727 2.27 9.63 18.58
CA ARG A 727 0.98 10.29 18.29
C ARG A 727 0.13 9.48 17.32
N GLU A 728 0.74 8.92 16.29
CA GLU A 728 0.04 8.14 15.27
C GLU A 728 -0.46 6.79 15.81
N LEU A 729 0.35 6.15 16.68
CA LEU A 729 -0.09 4.95 17.41
C LEU A 729 -1.26 5.25 18.36
N ASP A 730 -1.24 6.39 19.04
CA ASP A 730 -2.33 6.79 19.94
C ASP A 730 -3.61 7.15 19.16
N ARG A 731 -3.48 7.80 17.99
CA ARG A 731 -4.58 8.06 17.06
C ARG A 731 -5.23 6.75 16.59
N ALA A 732 -4.44 5.82 16.07
CA ALA A 732 -4.94 4.52 15.60
C ALA A 732 -5.62 3.72 16.71
N ARG A 733 -5.04 3.72 17.92
CA ARG A 733 -5.64 3.10 19.12
C ARG A 733 -6.98 3.74 19.51
N THR A 734 -7.07 5.07 19.46
CA THR A 734 -8.29 5.82 19.85
C THR A 734 -9.42 5.60 18.86
N LEU A 735 -9.10 5.44 17.57
CA LEU A 735 -10.06 5.13 16.51
C LEU A 735 -10.44 3.64 16.44
N ASP A 736 -9.87 2.80 17.32
CA ASP A 736 -10.10 1.35 17.42
C ASP A 736 -9.98 0.61 16.07
N VAL A 737 -8.87 0.83 15.36
CA VAL A 737 -8.52 0.07 14.16
C VAL A 737 -8.41 -1.43 14.47
N ASP A 738 -8.69 -2.29 13.49
CA ASP A 738 -8.67 -3.76 13.71
C ASP A 738 -7.26 -4.34 13.66
N PHE A 739 -6.33 -3.69 12.96
CA PHE A 739 -4.93 -4.09 12.81
C PHE A 739 -4.05 -2.90 12.42
N PHE A 740 -2.74 -3.09 12.27
CA PHE A 740 -1.80 -2.08 11.79
C PHE A 740 -1.16 -2.53 10.47
N ALA A 741 -0.84 -1.58 9.59
CA ALA A 741 -0.17 -1.85 8.31
C ALA A 741 1.14 -1.06 8.19
N THR A 742 2.20 -1.72 7.70
CA THR A 742 3.53 -1.11 7.48
C THR A 742 3.98 -1.27 6.02
N ASN A 743 4.59 -0.22 5.46
CA ASN A 743 5.05 -0.13 4.07
C ASN A 743 6.58 -0.22 3.93
N VAL A 744 7.03 -0.28 2.67
CA VAL A 744 8.38 -0.70 2.23
C VAL A 744 9.53 0.29 2.50
N ARG A 745 9.26 1.48 3.05
CA ARG A 745 10.33 2.40 3.46
C ARG A 745 10.36 2.66 4.95
N LEU A 746 9.55 1.96 5.74
CA LEU A 746 9.56 2.13 7.19
C LEU A 746 10.86 1.56 7.78
N PRO A 747 11.68 2.37 8.50
CA PRO A 747 12.85 1.85 9.19
C PRO A 747 12.55 0.67 10.12
N ASP A 748 13.42 -0.34 10.10
CA ASP A 748 13.37 -1.58 10.89
C ASP A 748 13.01 -1.34 12.37
N ARG A 749 13.61 -0.31 12.98
CA ARG A 749 13.35 0.06 14.37
C ARG A 749 11.89 0.45 14.61
N TYR A 750 11.29 1.24 13.72
CA TYR A 750 9.90 1.65 13.83
C TYR A 750 8.95 0.49 13.57
N GLN A 751 9.24 -0.37 12.59
CA GLN A 751 8.42 -1.56 12.34
C GLN A 751 8.35 -2.47 13.58
N ARG A 752 9.49 -2.68 14.25
CA ARG A 752 9.53 -3.43 15.50
C ARG A 752 8.72 -2.75 16.61
N GLN A 753 8.86 -1.43 16.79
CA GLN A 753 8.11 -0.68 17.80
C GLN A 753 6.59 -0.73 17.57
N ILE A 754 6.14 -0.62 16.32
CA ILE A 754 4.74 -0.77 15.94
C ILE A 754 4.25 -2.18 16.28
N THR A 755 5.02 -3.21 15.92
CA THR A 755 4.68 -4.61 16.18
C THR A 755 4.55 -4.89 17.68
N ASP A 756 5.52 -4.45 18.47
CA ASP A 756 5.50 -4.58 19.93
C ASP A 756 4.32 -3.83 20.55
N PHE A 757 3.95 -2.66 20.01
CA PHE A 757 2.78 -1.90 20.49
C PHE A 757 1.47 -2.57 20.15
N ALA A 758 1.30 -3.01 18.90
CA ALA A 758 0.08 -3.63 18.40
C ALA A 758 -0.22 -4.93 19.16
N HIS A 759 0.78 -5.80 19.34
CA HIS A 759 0.61 -7.06 20.08
C HIS A 759 0.19 -6.83 21.55
N ARG A 760 0.76 -5.83 22.23
CA ARG A 760 0.38 -5.46 23.60
C ARG A 760 -1.09 -5.06 23.75
N ILE A 761 -1.69 -4.49 22.70
CA ILE A 761 -3.11 -4.12 22.68
C ILE A 761 -4.00 -5.14 21.94
N GLY A 762 -3.45 -6.30 21.61
CA GLY A 762 -4.17 -7.39 20.96
C GLY A 762 -4.47 -7.17 19.48
N LYS A 763 -3.71 -6.34 18.76
CA LYS A 763 -3.95 -6.03 17.34
C LYS A 763 -2.86 -6.65 16.47
N PRO A 764 -3.19 -7.29 15.33
CA PRO A 764 -2.19 -7.85 14.43
C PRO A 764 -1.53 -6.78 13.57
N VAL A 765 -0.38 -7.14 13.00
CA VAL A 765 0.37 -6.29 12.06
C VAL A 765 0.52 -6.97 10.71
N LEU A 766 0.31 -6.19 9.66
CA LEU A 766 0.52 -6.59 8.27
C LEU A 766 1.66 -5.77 7.64
N SER A 767 2.53 -6.41 6.87
CA SER A 767 3.63 -5.74 6.16
C SER A 767 3.59 -5.94 4.65
N GLN A 768 4.15 -5.00 3.89
CA GLN A 768 4.52 -5.21 2.49
C GLN A 768 5.90 -5.89 2.31
N GLU A 769 6.57 -6.23 3.41
CA GLU A 769 7.88 -6.88 3.43
C GLU A 769 7.83 -8.22 4.18
N LEU A 770 8.63 -9.20 3.73
CA LEU A 770 8.71 -10.52 4.36
C LEU A 770 9.80 -10.58 5.45
N TYR A 771 10.96 -10.04 5.15
CA TYR A 771 12.10 -9.95 6.05
C TYR A 771 12.65 -8.53 6.00
N PRO A 772 12.90 -7.88 7.15
CA PRO A 772 12.94 -8.46 8.51
C PRO A 772 11.61 -8.47 9.28
N ALA A 773 10.48 -8.10 8.67
CA ALA A 773 9.16 -8.12 9.31
C ALA A 773 8.85 -9.41 10.12
N SER A 774 9.14 -10.58 9.53
CA SER A 774 8.99 -11.88 10.20
C SER A 774 9.94 -12.11 11.38
N GLU A 775 11.11 -11.46 11.41
CA GLU A 775 12.02 -11.47 12.57
C GLU A 775 11.42 -10.72 13.76
N TYR A 776 10.67 -9.65 13.49
CA TYR A 776 9.96 -8.84 14.49
C TYR A 776 8.62 -9.44 14.93
N GLY A 777 8.22 -10.57 14.34
CA GLY A 777 6.99 -11.27 14.71
C GLY A 777 5.72 -10.74 14.04
N VAL A 778 5.83 -9.93 12.99
CA VAL A 778 4.70 -9.45 12.18
C VAL A 778 3.80 -10.63 11.75
N ASP A 779 2.47 -10.44 11.83
CA ASP A 779 1.49 -11.52 11.71
C ASP A 779 1.20 -11.93 10.26
N GLY A 780 1.33 -11.01 9.32
CA GLY A 780 1.14 -11.30 7.91
C GLY A 780 1.91 -10.39 6.97
N ALA A 781 2.06 -10.85 5.74
CA ALA A 781 2.60 -10.06 4.65
C ALA A 781 1.69 -10.12 3.41
N VAL A 782 1.62 -9.01 2.68
CA VAL A 782 0.97 -8.91 1.36
C VAL A 782 2.02 -8.87 0.26
N HIS A 783 1.66 -9.45 -0.88
CA HIS A 783 2.47 -9.60 -2.07
C HIS A 783 3.74 -10.45 -1.84
N LEU A 784 3.99 -11.43 -2.72
CA LEU A 784 5.25 -12.18 -2.66
C LEU A 784 6.45 -11.39 -3.24
N ARG A 785 6.21 -10.42 -4.15
CA ARG A 785 7.19 -9.48 -4.76
C ARG A 785 8.56 -10.06 -5.11
N THR A 786 8.60 -11.34 -5.46
CA THR A 786 9.76 -12.00 -6.04
C THR A 786 9.31 -12.81 -7.25
N ARG A 787 10.18 -12.89 -8.26
CA ARG A 787 9.95 -13.78 -9.42
C ARG A 787 9.88 -15.23 -8.96
N ARG A 788 10.76 -15.62 -8.04
CA ARG A 788 10.87 -16.99 -7.52
C ARG A 788 11.38 -16.95 -6.08
N ALA A 789 10.73 -17.69 -5.20
CA ALA A 789 11.18 -17.93 -3.83
C ALA A 789 12.00 -19.23 -3.76
N TYR A 790 13.12 -19.17 -3.04
CA TYR A 790 13.95 -20.33 -2.70
C TYR A 790 13.73 -20.73 -1.24
N ALA A 791 14.51 -21.71 -0.76
CA ALA A 791 14.34 -22.27 0.58
C ALA A 791 14.36 -21.21 1.70
N ASP A 792 15.07 -20.09 1.55
CA ASP A 792 15.02 -19.00 2.53
C ASP A 792 13.62 -18.44 2.73
N ILE A 793 12.97 -18.00 1.67
CA ILE A 793 11.62 -17.41 1.73
C ILE A 793 10.57 -18.48 2.03
N VAL A 794 10.71 -19.69 1.45
CA VAL A 794 9.81 -20.81 1.72
C VAL A 794 9.82 -21.18 3.20
N ASP A 795 11.00 -21.40 3.78
CA ASP A 795 11.14 -21.73 5.20
C ASP A 795 10.74 -20.56 6.10
N LEU A 796 11.08 -19.32 5.72
CA LEU A 796 10.72 -18.13 6.47
C LEU A 796 9.20 -18.03 6.67
N VAL A 797 8.43 -18.11 5.58
CA VAL A 797 6.97 -18.03 5.65
C VAL A 797 6.40 -19.26 6.36
N ALA A 798 6.85 -20.47 6.02
CA ALA A 798 6.33 -21.70 6.59
C ALA A 798 6.56 -21.84 8.10
N LYS A 799 7.71 -21.35 8.61
CA LYS A 799 8.12 -21.59 10.00
C LYS A 799 7.87 -20.40 10.92
N SER A 800 7.86 -19.16 10.43
CA SER A 800 7.63 -17.96 11.24
C SER A 800 6.24 -17.91 11.89
N GLY A 801 5.24 -18.53 11.24
CA GLY A 801 3.83 -18.39 11.60
C GLY A 801 3.16 -17.16 10.97
N MET A 802 3.88 -16.42 10.13
CA MET A 802 3.34 -15.32 9.33
C MET A 802 2.40 -15.86 8.23
N ALA A 803 1.24 -15.22 8.05
CA ALA A 803 0.36 -15.51 6.93
C ALA A 803 0.77 -14.73 5.68
N LEU A 804 0.72 -15.34 4.50
CA LEU A 804 1.05 -14.69 3.22
C LEU A 804 -0.21 -14.52 2.38
N THR A 805 -0.51 -13.28 1.99
CA THR A 805 -1.47 -12.96 0.94
C THR A 805 -0.69 -12.63 -0.34
N PRO A 806 -0.48 -13.59 -1.26
CA PRO A 806 0.49 -13.45 -2.35
C PRO A 806 0.04 -12.50 -3.47
N THR A 807 -1.27 -12.28 -3.63
CA THR A 807 -1.90 -11.42 -4.65
C THR A 807 -1.32 -11.68 -6.05
N ILE A 808 -1.42 -12.92 -6.53
CA ILE A 808 -0.92 -13.33 -7.85
C ILE A 808 -1.68 -12.59 -8.96
N GLY A 809 -2.95 -12.27 -8.74
CA GLY A 809 -3.83 -11.53 -9.63
C GLY A 809 -3.21 -10.24 -10.15
N VAL A 810 -2.79 -9.33 -9.26
CA VAL A 810 -2.17 -8.04 -9.62
C VAL A 810 -0.75 -8.18 -10.18
N GLN A 811 -0.08 -9.32 -9.98
CA GLN A 811 1.24 -9.62 -10.55
C GLN A 811 1.15 -10.26 -11.96
N GLY A 812 0.01 -10.11 -12.62
CA GLY A 812 -0.24 -10.60 -13.98
C GLY A 812 -1.15 -11.83 -14.05
N GLY A 813 -1.44 -12.47 -12.90
CA GLY A 813 -2.37 -13.60 -12.79
C GLY A 813 -3.74 -13.29 -13.36
N PHE A 814 -4.26 -12.10 -13.09
CA PHE A 814 -5.56 -11.68 -13.58
C PHE A 814 -5.61 -11.72 -15.11
N ASN A 815 -4.71 -11.00 -15.76
CA ASN A 815 -4.62 -10.97 -17.23
C ASN A 815 -4.41 -12.36 -17.82
N ALA A 816 -3.57 -13.20 -17.22
CA ALA A 816 -3.33 -14.56 -17.70
C ALA A 816 -4.59 -15.43 -17.66
N ARG A 817 -5.42 -15.30 -16.62
CA ARG A 817 -6.64 -16.10 -16.45
C ARG A 817 -7.86 -15.58 -17.22
N VAL A 818 -8.02 -14.25 -17.35
CA VAL A 818 -9.18 -13.65 -18.03
C VAL A 818 -9.01 -13.46 -19.54
N THR A 819 -7.77 -13.42 -20.05
CA THR A 819 -7.53 -13.25 -21.50
C THR A 819 -8.13 -14.43 -22.28
N GLY A 820 -9.09 -14.14 -23.16
CA GLY A 820 -9.83 -15.13 -23.95
C GLY A 820 -10.88 -15.91 -23.16
N ASP A 821 -11.23 -15.50 -21.93
CA ASP A 821 -12.34 -16.06 -21.16
C ASP A 821 -13.68 -15.45 -21.60
N ARG A 822 -14.34 -16.12 -22.55
CA ARG A 822 -15.62 -15.66 -23.12
C ARG A 822 -16.80 -15.71 -22.14
N SER A 823 -16.67 -16.38 -20.99
CA SER A 823 -17.75 -16.40 -19.99
C SER A 823 -18.05 -15.01 -19.44
N LEU A 824 -17.03 -14.14 -19.37
CA LEU A 824 -17.15 -12.77 -18.89
C LEU A 824 -18.08 -11.90 -19.74
N LEU A 825 -18.24 -12.22 -21.03
CA LEU A 825 -19.12 -11.47 -21.94
C LEU A 825 -20.60 -11.56 -21.55
N PHE A 826 -20.95 -12.52 -20.69
CA PHE A 826 -22.32 -12.76 -20.23
C PHE A 826 -22.50 -12.45 -18.74
N ASP A 827 -21.47 -11.92 -18.07
CA ASP A 827 -21.55 -11.59 -16.66
C ASP A 827 -22.32 -10.27 -16.45
N ARG A 828 -23.56 -10.39 -15.97
CA ARG A 828 -24.44 -9.25 -15.72
C ARG A 828 -23.90 -8.31 -14.63
N ARG A 829 -22.99 -8.78 -13.76
CA ARG A 829 -22.39 -7.96 -12.68
C ARG A 829 -21.48 -6.86 -13.22
N PHE A 830 -21.09 -6.91 -14.49
CA PHE A 830 -20.33 -5.83 -15.12
C PHE A 830 -21.11 -4.50 -15.12
N SER A 831 -22.43 -4.51 -14.93
CA SER A 831 -23.21 -3.29 -14.69
C SER A 831 -22.85 -2.54 -13.40
N LEU A 832 -22.12 -3.17 -12.48
CA LEU A 832 -21.62 -2.55 -11.25
C LEU A 832 -20.27 -1.84 -11.43
N TYR A 833 -19.63 -1.98 -12.58
CA TYR A 833 -18.33 -1.40 -12.86
C TYR A 833 -18.43 -0.19 -13.80
N PRO A 834 -17.47 0.75 -13.72
CA PRO A 834 -17.40 1.86 -14.66
C PRO A 834 -17.13 1.36 -16.08
N LEU A 835 -17.71 2.04 -17.09
CA LEU A 835 -17.62 1.65 -18.50
C LEU A 835 -16.18 1.43 -19.02
N PRO A 836 -15.17 2.25 -18.69
CA PRO A 836 -13.80 1.99 -19.12
C PRO A 836 -13.27 0.62 -18.66
N LEU A 837 -13.58 0.22 -17.42
CA LEU A 837 -13.20 -1.08 -16.90
C LEU A 837 -13.95 -2.21 -17.61
N VAL A 838 -15.25 -2.05 -17.84
CA VAL A 838 -16.06 -3.01 -18.61
C VAL A 838 -15.51 -3.20 -20.02
N SER A 839 -15.09 -2.12 -20.69
CA SER A 839 -14.46 -2.16 -22.00
C SER A 839 -13.15 -2.95 -21.96
N ALA A 840 -12.25 -2.63 -21.01
CA ALA A 840 -10.98 -3.34 -20.86
C ALA A 840 -11.18 -4.84 -20.61
N LEU A 841 -12.16 -5.20 -19.76
CA LEU A 841 -12.50 -6.61 -19.50
C LEU A 841 -13.09 -7.29 -20.75
N THR A 842 -13.90 -6.59 -21.53
CA THR A 842 -14.45 -7.10 -22.79
C THR A 842 -13.35 -7.35 -23.83
N ASP A 843 -12.40 -6.43 -23.94
CA ASP A 843 -11.24 -6.57 -24.83
C ASP A 843 -10.38 -7.77 -24.41
N LEU A 844 -10.10 -7.93 -23.12
CA LEU A 844 -9.40 -9.10 -22.59
C LEU A 844 -10.17 -10.40 -22.88
N ALA A 845 -11.48 -10.43 -22.63
CA ALA A 845 -12.31 -11.61 -22.85
C ALA A 845 -12.40 -12.04 -24.33
N THR A 846 -12.30 -11.10 -25.27
CA THR A 846 -12.33 -11.36 -26.72
C THR A 846 -10.96 -11.61 -27.34
N ALA A 847 -9.89 -11.21 -26.65
CA ALA A 847 -8.52 -11.43 -27.10
C ALA A 847 -8.18 -12.91 -27.24
N ARG A 848 -7.16 -13.20 -28.06
CA ARG A 848 -6.61 -14.56 -28.16
C ARG A 848 -5.84 -14.87 -26.88
N ARG A 849 -6.01 -16.08 -26.34
CA ARG A 849 -5.19 -16.58 -25.23
C ARG A 849 -3.71 -16.40 -25.54
N GLN A 850 -2.94 -15.99 -24.53
CA GLN A 850 -1.52 -15.69 -24.65
C GLN A 850 -0.71 -16.61 -23.73
N PRO A 851 -0.20 -17.75 -24.22
CA PRO A 851 0.58 -18.69 -23.41
C PRO A 851 1.82 -18.08 -22.76
N ALA A 852 2.34 -16.97 -23.30
CA ALA A 852 3.46 -16.24 -22.73
C ALA A 852 3.13 -15.63 -21.34
N LEU A 853 1.88 -15.22 -21.11
CA LEU A 853 1.44 -14.72 -19.80
C LEU A 853 1.48 -15.83 -18.75
N ASP A 854 1.00 -17.03 -19.10
CA ASP A 854 1.07 -18.20 -18.22
C ASP A 854 2.53 -18.59 -17.92
N ALA A 855 3.38 -18.58 -18.95
CA ALA A 855 4.80 -18.92 -18.81
C ALA A 855 5.55 -17.93 -17.88
N ALA A 856 5.20 -16.64 -17.93
CA ALA A 856 5.79 -15.62 -17.07
C ALA A 856 5.46 -15.81 -15.58
N LEU A 857 4.30 -16.38 -15.27
CA LEU A 857 3.83 -16.61 -13.89
C LEU A 857 4.33 -17.91 -13.27
N LYS A 858 4.80 -18.89 -14.06
CA LYS A 858 5.21 -20.20 -13.55
C LYS A 858 6.19 -20.17 -12.37
N PRO A 859 7.21 -19.29 -12.35
CA PRO A 859 8.11 -19.16 -11.19
C PRO A 859 7.40 -18.72 -9.90
N LEU A 860 6.46 -17.77 -10.01
CA LEU A 860 5.66 -17.28 -8.89
C LEU A 860 4.67 -18.36 -8.39
N GLU A 861 3.98 -19.03 -9.32
CA GLU A 861 3.08 -20.16 -9.03
C GLU A 861 3.83 -21.31 -8.34
N SER A 862 5.05 -21.63 -8.79
CA SER A 862 5.89 -22.66 -8.16
C SER A 862 6.27 -22.29 -6.73
N SER A 863 6.48 -20.99 -6.47
CA SER A 863 6.82 -20.46 -5.15
C SER A 863 5.64 -20.59 -4.19
N LEU A 864 4.42 -20.27 -4.65
CA LEU A 864 3.19 -20.47 -3.90
C LEU A 864 3.05 -21.93 -3.44
N VAL A 865 3.18 -22.88 -4.38
CA VAL A 865 3.04 -24.31 -4.10
C VAL A 865 4.11 -24.78 -3.12
N ALA A 866 5.36 -24.32 -3.27
CA ALA A 866 6.45 -24.67 -2.36
C ALA A 866 6.17 -24.16 -0.93
N ILE A 867 5.71 -22.91 -0.78
CA ILE A 867 5.33 -22.32 0.52
C ILE A 867 4.18 -23.12 1.14
N HIS A 868 3.12 -23.40 0.37
CA HIS A 868 1.97 -24.15 0.86
C HIS A 868 2.36 -25.57 1.31
N ALA A 869 3.13 -26.30 0.48
CA ALA A 869 3.60 -27.65 0.79
C ALA A 869 4.52 -27.70 2.02
N ALA A 870 5.25 -26.62 2.30
CA ALA A 870 6.07 -26.48 3.51
C ALA A 870 5.25 -26.17 4.77
N GLY A 871 3.94 -25.95 4.66
CA GLY A 871 3.04 -25.60 5.76
C GLY A 871 2.80 -24.10 5.94
N GLY A 872 3.20 -23.26 4.97
CA GLY A 872 2.92 -21.83 4.98
C GLY A 872 1.43 -21.53 4.84
N ARG A 873 0.95 -20.58 5.65
CA ARG A 873 -0.46 -20.15 5.63
C ARG A 873 -0.69 -19.17 4.49
N ILE A 874 -1.36 -19.64 3.44
CA ILE A 874 -1.75 -18.82 2.29
C ILE A 874 -3.16 -18.27 2.49
N LEU A 875 -3.35 -16.99 2.15
CA LEU A 875 -4.62 -16.27 2.16
C LEU A 875 -4.93 -15.73 0.76
N ALA A 876 -6.19 -15.76 0.33
CA ALA A 876 -6.59 -15.11 -0.92
C ALA A 876 -6.89 -13.62 -0.70
N GLY A 877 -6.38 -12.78 -1.59
CA GLY A 877 -6.65 -11.33 -1.59
C GLY A 877 -6.54 -10.78 -3.01
N SER A 878 -7.35 -9.77 -3.32
CA SER A 878 -7.46 -9.24 -4.69
C SER A 878 -6.57 -8.04 -4.98
N ASP A 879 -6.20 -7.25 -3.96
CA ASP A 879 -5.64 -5.90 -4.07
C ASP A 879 -6.49 -5.00 -5.00
N ALA A 880 -7.82 -5.20 -4.98
CA ALA A 880 -8.75 -4.33 -5.69
C ALA A 880 -8.61 -2.87 -5.20
N PRO A 881 -8.81 -1.84 -6.06
CA PRO A 881 -9.28 -1.90 -7.44
C PRO A 881 -8.17 -2.09 -8.50
N ALA A 882 -6.93 -2.45 -8.14
CA ALA A 882 -5.89 -2.73 -9.15
C ALA A 882 -6.35 -3.83 -10.15
N ILE A 883 -7.18 -4.74 -9.64
CA ILE A 883 -8.09 -5.60 -10.42
C ILE A 883 -9.53 -5.42 -9.92
N PRO A 884 -10.56 -5.82 -10.68
CA PRO A 884 -11.96 -5.50 -10.34
C PRO A 884 -12.42 -6.05 -8.99
N TYR A 885 -13.16 -5.23 -8.22
CA TYR A 885 -13.80 -5.63 -6.96
C TYR A 885 -14.63 -6.91 -7.11
N GLY A 886 -14.47 -7.88 -6.22
CA GLY A 886 -15.20 -9.15 -6.30
C GLY A 886 -14.59 -10.14 -7.28
N LEU A 887 -14.64 -9.87 -8.59
CA LEU A 887 -14.08 -10.78 -9.61
C LEU A 887 -12.59 -11.09 -9.35
N GLY A 888 -11.82 -10.11 -8.87
CA GLY A 888 -10.40 -10.28 -8.56
C GLY A 888 -10.12 -11.44 -7.58
N LEU A 889 -10.94 -11.61 -6.54
CA LEU A 889 -10.77 -12.69 -5.56
C LEU A 889 -11.01 -14.07 -6.19
N HIS A 890 -12.04 -14.21 -7.04
CA HIS A 890 -12.28 -15.46 -7.77
C HIS A 890 -11.12 -15.82 -8.69
N VAL A 891 -10.55 -14.82 -9.37
CA VAL A 891 -9.41 -15.03 -10.25
C VAL A 891 -8.12 -15.34 -9.48
N GLU A 892 -7.99 -14.86 -8.24
CA GLU A 892 -6.92 -15.27 -7.31
C GLU A 892 -7.05 -16.77 -6.96
N LEU A 893 -8.25 -17.23 -6.60
CA LEU A 893 -8.53 -18.65 -6.34
C LEU A 893 -8.25 -19.53 -7.58
N GLU A 894 -8.65 -19.07 -8.76
CA GLU A 894 -8.31 -19.73 -10.04
C GLU A 894 -6.81 -19.81 -10.27
N SER A 895 -6.07 -18.78 -9.89
CA SER A 895 -4.61 -18.75 -10.00
C SER A 895 -3.95 -19.74 -9.04
N PHE A 896 -4.51 -19.93 -7.85
CA PHE A 896 -4.02 -20.94 -6.89
C PHE A 896 -4.24 -22.37 -7.39
N VAL A 897 -5.43 -22.66 -7.94
CA VAL A 897 -5.71 -23.98 -8.52
C VAL A 897 -4.87 -24.23 -9.77
N HIS A 898 -4.70 -23.22 -10.62
CA HIS A 898 -3.80 -23.32 -11.78
C HIS A 898 -2.33 -23.56 -11.37
N ALA A 899 -1.90 -23.00 -10.23
CA ALA A 899 -0.57 -23.23 -9.69
C ALA A 899 -0.39 -24.67 -9.20
N GLY A 900 -1.44 -25.29 -8.66
CA GLY A 900 -1.45 -26.70 -8.26
C GLY A 900 -2.19 -27.03 -6.97
N LEU A 901 -2.85 -26.05 -6.32
CA LEU A 901 -3.73 -26.35 -5.19
C LEU A 901 -5.01 -27.04 -5.68
N THR A 902 -5.60 -27.89 -4.84
CA THR A 902 -6.96 -28.39 -5.08
C THR A 902 -7.97 -27.25 -4.93
N PRO A 903 -9.17 -27.35 -5.55
CA PRO A 903 -10.25 -26.40 -5.29
C PRO A 903 -10.60 -26.29 -3.80
N PHE A 904 -10.55 -27.40 -3.05
CA PHE A 904 -10.76 -27.40 -1.61
C PHE A 904 -9.73 -26.53 -0.87
N GLU A 905 -8.43 -26.77 -1.08
CA GLU A 905 -7.35 -25.98 -0.46
C GLU A 905 -7.45 -24.50 -0.84
N ALA A 906 -7.75 -24.19 -2.11
CA ALA A 906 -7.95 -22.82 -2.57
C ALA A 906 -9.10 -22.14 -1.83
N LEU A 907 -10.27 -22.78 -1.71
CA LEU A 907 -11.42 -22.24 -0.97
C LEU A 907 -11.09 -21.96 0.50
N GLN A 908 -10.26 -22.78 1.13
CA GLN A 908 -9.84 -22.55 2.52
C GLN A 908 -9.05 -21.24 2.68
N THR A 909 -8.28 -20.82 1.67
CA THR A 909 -7.54 -19.55 1.70
C THR A 909 -8.43 -18.30 1.77
N ALA A 910 -9.69 -18.40 1.35
CA ALA A 910 -10.69 -17.32 1.38
C ALA A 910 -11.82 -17.56 2.40
N THR A 911 -11.71 -18.60 3.24
CA THR A 911 -12.73 -18.95 4.24
C THR A 911 -12.08 -19.22 5.60
N VAL A 912 -11.80 -20.48 5.92
CA VAL A 912 -11.28 -20.88 7.25
C VAL A 912 -9.90 -20.29 7.55
N ASN A 913 -8.97 -20.27 6.61
CA ASN A 913 -7.63 -19.71 6.83
C ASN A 913 -7.68 -18.19 7.02
N ALA A 914 -8.56 -17.52 6.27
CA ALA A 914 -8.80 -16.09 6.39
C ALA A 914 -9.40 -15.73 7.76
N ALA A 915 -10.42 -16.48 8.21
CA ALA A 915 -11.00 -16.30 9.54
C ALA A 915 -9.97 -16.52 10.66
N GLN A 916 -9.13 -17.56 10.56
CA GLN A 916 -8.05 -17.81 11.53
C GLN A 916 -6.99 -16.71 11.54
N ALA A 917 -6.62 -16.16 10.39
CA ALA A 917 -5.67 -15.05 10.31
C ALA A 917 -6.24 -13.75 10.89
N LEU A 918 -7.56 -13.60 10.86
CA LEU A 918 -8.27 -12.53 11.54
C LEU A 918 -8.50 -12.81 13.03
N GLY A 919 -8.26 -14.01 13.56
CA GLY A 919 -8.61 -14.36 14.96
C GLY A 919 -10.13 -14.57 15.19
N LEU A 920 -10.87 -14.83 14.11
CA LEU A 920 -12.33 -14.95 14.07
C LEU A 920 -12.79 -16.36 13.68
N GLU A 921 -11.95 -17.38 13.91
CA GLU A 921 -12.29 -18.76 13.57
C GLU A 921 -13.45 -19.32 14.39
N ARG A 922 -13.92 -18.63 15.44
CA ARG A 922 -15.12 -19.00 16.21
C ARG A 922 -16.39 -18.34 15.68
N GLU A 923 -16.25 -17.34 14.84
CA GLU A 923 -17.34 -16.51 14.34
C GLU A 923 -17.60 -16.71 12.85
N LEU A 924 -16.54 -16.96 12.07
CA LEU A 924 -16.55 -16.96 10.60
C LEU A 924 -15.80 -18.17 9.99
N GLY A 925 -15.84 -18.27 8.66
CA GLY A 925 -14.96 -19.14 7.86
C GLY A 925 -15.40 -20.61 7.72
N THR A 926 -16.42 -21.07 8.47
CA THR A 926 -17.04 -22.39 8.32
C THR A 926 -18.55 -22.30 8.55
N ILE A 927 -19.29 -23.34 8.13
CA ILE A 927 -20.72 -23.49 8.46
C ILE A 927 -20.85 -24.46 9.63
N GLU A 928 -21.00 -23.94 10.85
CA GLU A 928 -21.23 -24.74 12.05
C GLU A 928 -22.08 -23.99 13.09
N PRO A 929 -22.79 -24.70 13.99
CA PRO A 929 -23.56 -24.06 15.06
C PRO A 929 -22.71 -23.13 15.93
N GLY A 930 -23.24 -21.94 16.22
CA GLY A 930 -22.59 -20.89 17.00
C GLY A 930 -21.95 -19.79 16.16
N LYS A 931 -21.72 -20.01 14.86
CA LYS A 931 -21.13 -19.02 13.95
C LYS A 931 -22.15 -18.04 13.37
N LEU A 932 -21.65 -16.90 12.89
CA LEU A 932 -22.46 -15.97 12.10
C LEU A 932 -22.88 -16.63 10.78
N ALA A 933 -24.13 -16.38 10.39
CA ALA A 933 -24.67 -16.82 9.11
C ALA A 933 -24.19 -15.90 7.97
N ASP A 934 -22.90 -16.02 7.67
CA ASP A 934 -22.24 -15.46 6.51
C ASP A 934 -22.07 -16.57 5.47
N LEU A 935 -22.92 -16.60 4.44
CA LEU A 935 -23.07 -17.72 3.51
C LEU A 935 -23.08 -17.26 2.05
N THR A 936 -22.50 -18.05 1.15
CA THR A 936 -22.55 -17.86 -0.30
C THR A 936 -23.26 -19.01 -0.96
N PHE A 937 -24.13 -18.70 -1.91
CA PHE A 937 -25.02 -19.65 -2.57
C PHE A 937 -24.64 -19.75 -4.05
N LEU A 938 -24.16 -20.91 -4.46
CA LEU A 938 -23.66 -21.16 -5.81
C LEU A 938 -24.63 -22.04 -6.58
N GLY A 939 -24.79 -21.78 -7.88
CA GLY A 939 -25.57 -22.69 -8.75
C GLY A 939 -24.78 -23.89 -9.26
N SER A 940 -23.46 -23.91 -9.03
CA SER A 940 -22.54 -24.90 -9.60
C SER A 940 -21.48 -25.31 -8.55
N ASP A 941 -20.97 -26.54 -8.63
CA ASP A 941 -20.06 -27.11 -7.63
C ASP A 941 -18.63 -26.55 -7.72
N PRO A 942 -18.16 -25.78 -6.72
CA PRO A 942 -16.82 -25.20 -6.74
C PRO A 942 -15.71 -26.24 -6.54
N LEU A 943 -16.01 -27.45 -6.05
CA LEU A 943 -15.02 -28.52 -5.89
C LEU A 943 -14.74 -29.27 -7.21
N LEU A 944 -15.68 -29.22 -8.16
CA LEU A 944 -15.47 -29.78 -9.51
C LEU A 944 -14.66 -28.85 -10.41
N ASP A 945 -14.92 -27.55 -10.33
CA ASP A 945 -14.16 -26.49 -11.01
C ASP A 945 -14.23 -25.22 -10.15
N ILE A 946 -13.07 -24.72 -9.75
CA ILE A 946 -12.98 -23.51 -8.91
C ILE A 946 -13.62 -22.28 -9.58
N LYS A 947 -13.73 -22.25 -10.92
CA LYS A 947 -14.44 -21.19 -11.64
C LYS A 947 -15.93 -21.12 -11.29
N ASN A 948 -16.51 -22.22 -10.81
CA ASN A 948 -17.91 -22.26 -10.37
C ASN A 948 -18.15 -21.38 -9.14
N THR A 949 -17.11 -20.94 -8.42
CA THR A 949 -17.23 -19.89 -7.40
C THR A 949 -17.80 -18.58 -7.96
N ARG A 950 -17.68 -18.33 -9.27
CA ARG A 950 -18.29 -17.17 -9.92
C ARG A 950 -19.81 -17.27 -10.04
N ASP A 951 -20.40 -18.46 -9.93
CA ASP A 951 -21.83 -18.72 -10.17
C ASP A 951 -22.71 -18.40 -8.95
N VAL A 952 -22.49 -17.22 -8.36
CA VAL A 952 -23.20 -16.73 -7.18
C VAL A 952 -24.64 -16.35 -7.53
N LYS A 953 -25.60 -16.92 -6.80
CA LYS A 953 -27.04 -16.62 -6.94
C LYS A 953 -27.51 -15.62 -5.91
N ARG A 954 -27.03 -15.78 -4.68
CA ARG A 954 -27.34 -14.93 -3.53
C ARG A 954 -26.21 -15.06 -2.48
N VAL A 955 -26.20 -14.12 -1.55
CA VAL A 955 -25.27 -14.09 -0.42
C VAL A 955 -26.05 -13.76 0.85
N MET A 956 -25.61 -14.30 1.99
CA MET A 956 -26.14 -13.99 3.31
C MET A 956 -25.03 -13.35 4.16
N LYS A 957 -25.29 -12.20 4.80
CA LYS A 957 -24.38 -11.54 5.75
C LYS A 957 -25.11 -11.32 7.07
N GLY A 958 -24.63 -11.92 8.16
CA GLY A 958 -25.26 -11.84 9.47
C GLY A 958 -26.73 -12.27 9.47
N GLY A 959 -27.08 -13.28 8.67
CA GLY A 959 -28.46 -13.76 8.50
C GLY A 959 -29.32 -12.99 7.48
N ARG A 960 -28.83 -11.88 6.91
CA ARG A 960 -29.56 -11.10 5.89
C ARG A 960 -29.24 -11.60 4.50
N VAL A 961 -30.26 -11.88 3.70
CA VAL A 961 -30.10 -12.40 2.33
C VAL A 961 -30.12 -11.26 1.32
N TYR A 962 -29.17 -11.30 0.40
CA TYR A 962 -29.07 -10.41 -0.76
C TYR A 962 -29.06 -11.27 -2.03
N VAL A 963 -30.04 -11.07 -2.90
CA VAL A 963 -30.10 -11.74 -4.20
C VAL A 963 -29.28 -10.95 -5.21
N VAL A 964 -28.47 -11.62 -6.03
CA VAL A 964 -27.56 -10.94 -6.97
C VAL A 964 -28.34 -10.02 -7.91
N THR A 965 -29.51 -10.43 -8.41
CA THR A 965 -30.34 -9.60 -9.30
C THR A 965 -30.77 -8.28 -8.68
N ASP A 966 -30.97 -8.25 -7.36
CA ASP A 966 -31.37 -7.05 -6.64
C ASP A 966 -30.17 -6.13 -6.42
N LEU A 967 -29.00 -6.72 -6.12
CA LEU A 967 -27.73 -5.99 -6.01
C LEU A 967 -27.28 -5.32 -7.31
N LEU A 968 -27.74 -5.79 -8.48
CA LEU A 968 -27.46 -5.13 -9.77
C LEU A 968 -28.25 -3.84 -9.96
N ASN A 969 -29.33 -3.65 -9.19
CA ASN A 969 -30.16 -2.45 -9.25
C ASN A 969 -29.68 -1.43 -8.22
N ARG A 970 -29.95 -0.15 -8.49
CA ARG A 970 -29.61 0.94 -7.58
C ARG A 970 -30.59 1.10 -6.45
#